data_AF-A0AAP2RLL2-F1
#
_entry.id   AF-A0AAP2RLL2-F1
#
_cell.length_a   1.000
_cell.length_b   1.000
_cell.length_c   1.000
_cell.angle_alpha   90.00
_cell.angle_beta   90.00
_cell.angle_gamma   90.00
#
_symmetry.space_group_name_H-M   'P 1'
#
loop_
_entity.id
_entity.type
_entity.pdbx_description
1 polymer ?
#
loop_
_entity_poly.entity_id
_entity_poly.type
_entity_poly.pdbx_seq_one_letter_code
_entity_poly.pdbx_strand_id
1 'polypeptide(L)'
;MTDGYKRKGKKKGRLAVFMILLLLTGILFGCSQTAGTSGADITSDSAQEGDGSSSEAAAADEDAIRAAMAEAYDDEDLDSSWSDEDLTAAVSLNGNSADAVGEGVQVDGSTVTIVKGGVYLISGTLDDGQLVVDTDKKTDVRLILNGVEITCGDSAPLNGRLVGRITVTLAEGTENVLTDGSSYTYDDQEKEEPNAALFCKNDLVINGAGSLTVNANFNHGINSKDSLVLVSGIYVINSANDAIRGKDSLTVIGGSYTVNSSSDGFKSSNDTDSGCGWIHIIDGEFHITAEEDGFQAETMLVADGGTYQIKCGGGSENGAVHTSIGDIGGQMGPGGQMPGGSGGKRPEDGDMTFPEGESMELPDGESMPRPGGEDMTFPEGENRSLPDEQDTASYENGETEPAADQSADAAAADSAKGLKAGSRLEISGGTYTIDSADDAFHSNGDLMVSGGTFVIATGDDGMHADGTLMVSGGGIMITECYEGLEGANVIVSGGDIELTASDDGVNAAGGNDSSGTSAGNFGRDSFENESSYLISVTGGVLKVNAGGDGLDSNGSIEMSGGEVYVSGPVSNGDGALDYDSSFLISGGRLVLAGSTGMLQTPGAESSQNTIVVIYSETQAAGTRAALTNSAGDILAEFEPDKDYASIQFSTESITEGETFTLYSGDTKLCDITLNGSVTTVDDSGAYASAGVMGGMGGRGNEKRQSSKSTEEQS
;
A
#
# COMPACT_ATOMS: atom_id res chain seq x y z
N MET A 1 -6.19 -30.30 -72.14
CA MET A 1 -6.62 -31.67 -71.82
C MET A 1 -5.95 -32.00 -70.49
N THR A 2 -6.67 -31.74 -69.39
CA THR A 2 -7.27 -32.75 -68.47
C THR A 2 -6.21 -33.36 -67.56
N ASP A 3 -6.28 -33.43 -66.23
CA ASP A 3 -7.26 -33.10 -65.17
C ASP A 3 -6.45 -33.34 -63.87
N GLY A 4 -6.42 -32.48 -62.85
CA GLY A 4 -7.34 -32.57 -61.70
C GLY A 4 -7.00 -33.71 -60.72
N TYR A 5 -6.51 -33.40 -59.51
CA TYR A 5 -7.10 -33.86 -58.22
C TYR A 5 -6.41 -33.24 -56.98
N LYS A 6 -7.19 -32.49 -56.20
CA LYS A 6 -6.90 -32.01 -54.83
C LYS A 6 -6.93 -33.18 -53.84
N ARG A 7 -6.10 -33.15 -52.77
CA ARG A 7 -6.47 -33.66 -51.44
C ARG A 7 -5.81 -32.85 -50.30
N LYS A 8 -6.67 -32.40 -49.37
CA LYS A 8 -6.37 -31.88 -48.03
C LYS A 8 -5.72 -32.96 -47.14
N GLY A 9 -4.83 -32.54 -46.23
CA GLY A 9 -4.43 -33.29 -45.02
C GLY A 9 -3.74 -32.34 -44.04
N LYS A 10 -4.47 -31.76 -43.08
CA LYS A 10 -4.48 -32.15 -41.65
C LYS A 10 -3.08 -32.36 -41.05
N LYS A 11 -2.60 -31.34 -40.32
CA LYS A 11 -1.50 -31.39 -39.34
C LYS A 11 -1.85 -32.37 -38.21
N LYS A 12 -0.90 -33.24 -37.84
CA LYS A 12 -0.80 -33.89 -36.52
C LYS A 12 0.64 -34.28 -36.21
N GLY A 13 1.13 -33.76 -35.08
CA GLY A 13 2.07 -34.41 -34.15
C GLY A 13 3.56 -34.11 -34.37
N ARG A 14 4.42 -33.97 -33.34
CA ARG A 14 4.34 -34.28 -31.89
C ARG A 14 5.48 -33.55 -31.14
N LEU A 15 5.18 -33.07 -29.91
CA LEU A 15 5.84 -33.38 -28.63
C LEU A 15 7.37 -33.15 -28.43
N ALA A 16 7.71 -32.26 -27.49
CA ALA A 16 8.77 -32.33 -26.45
C ALA A 16 8.99 -30.91 -25.88
N VAL A 17 9.18 -30.57 -24.60
CA VAL A 17 9.32 -31.23 -23.29
C VAL A 17 9.22 -30.07 -22.28
N PHE A 18 8.40 -30.18 -21.22
CA PHE A 18 8.74 -29.66 -19.88
C PHE A 18 7.90 -30.45 -18.87
N MET A 19 8.58 -31.04 -17.90
CA MET A 19 8.02 -31.93 -16.88
C MET A 19 8.66 -31.52 -15.56
N ILE A 20 7.83 -31.28 -14.54
CA ILE A 20 7.96 -31.60 -13.10
C ILE A 20 6.91 -30.73 -12.37
N LEU A 21 6.09 -31.15 -11.40
CA LEU A 21 5.54 -32.44 -10.97
C LEU A 21 4.52 -32.09 -9.85
N LEU A 22 3.22 -32.09 -10.13
CA LEU A 22 2.17 -32.08 -9.10
C LEU A 22 1.77 -33.53 -8.82
N LEU A 23 1.87 -34.00 -7.57
CA LEU A 23 1.55 -35.38 -7.18
C LEU A 23 0.56 -35.39 -6.02
N LEU A 24 -0.73 -35.42 -6.38
CA LEU A 24 -1.84 -35.85 -5.54
C LEU A 24 -2.17 -37.31 -5.91
N THR A 25 -2.11 -38.22 -4.94
CA THR A 25 -2.78 -39.53 -5.04
C THR A 25 -3.48 -39.85 -3.73
N GLY A 26 -4.80 -39.84 -3.78
CA GLY A 26 -5.67 -40.42 -2.76
C GLY A 26 -5.60 -41.95 -2.75
N ILE A 27 -5.81 -42.52 -1.56
CA ILE A 27 -6.06 -43.94 -1.35
C ILE A 27 -7.44 -44.07 -0.69
N LEU A 28 -8.35 -44.73 -1.39
CA LEU A 28 -9.65 -45.18 -0.90
C LEU A 28 -9.59 -46.69 -0.62
N PHE A 29 -9.90 -47.09 0.61
CA PHE A 29 -10.50 -48.38 1.07
C PHE A 29 -10.65 -48.21 2.59
N GLY A 30 -11.73 -48.56 3.30
CA GLY A 30 -12.97 -49.27 3.03
C GLY A 30 -13.63 -49.59 4.39
N CYS A 31 -14.95 -49.51 4.45
CA CYS A 31 -15.87 -49.60 5.58
C CYS A 31 -15.55 -50.54 6.79
N SER A 32 -15.85 -50.05 7.98
CA SER A 32 -16.60 -50.80 9.01
C SER A 32 -17.34 -49.83 9.94
N GLN A 33 -18.64 -50.06 10.10
CA GLN A 33 -19.60 -49.29 10.88
C GLN A 33 -19.91 -50.06 12.16
N THR A 34 -19.83 -49.45 13.36
CA THR A 34 -20.75 -49.69 14.51
C THR A 34 -20.63 -48.55 15.53
N ALA A 35 -21.80 -48.07 15.93
CA ALA A 35 -22.17 -46.85 16.66
C ALA A 35 -21.71 -46.71 18.13
N GLY A 36 -21.64 -45.45 18.61
CA GLY A 36 -21.92 -45.13 20.02
C GLY A 36 -21.36 -43.83 20.63
N THR A 37 -22.01 -42.70 20.32
CA THR A 37 -22.35 -41.55 21.22
C THR A 37 -21.33 -40.48 21.66
N SER A 38 -21.69 -39.23 21.29
CA SER A 38 -21.49 -37.92 21.97
C SER A 38 -20.08 -37.32 21.92
N GLY A 39 -19.78 -36.15 21.32
CA GLY A 39 -20.59 -35.03 20.84
C GLY A 39 -20.17 -33.74 21.55
N ALA A 40 -19.34 -32.91 20.90
CA ALA A 40 -19.26 -31.45 21.02
C ALA A 40 -18.26 -30.95 19.97
N ASP A 41 -18.83 -30.58 18.82
CA ASP A 41 -18.24 -29.81 17.74
C ASP A 41 -18.40 -28.32 18.13
N ILE A 42 -17.32 -27.54 18.14
CA ILE A 42 -17.39 -26.10 18.39
C ILE A 42 -17.37 -25.41 17.03
N THR A 43 -18.58 -25.12 16.54
CA THR A 43 -18.84 -24.05 15.58
C THR A 43 -19.09 -22.77 16.36
N SER A 44 -18.19 -21.80 16.30
CA SER A 44 -18.49 -20.41 16.69
C SER A 44 -19.06 -19.69 15.48
N ASP A 45 -20.39 -19.76 15.41
CA ASP A 45 -21.25 -18.89 14.63
C ASP A 45 -21.44 -17.58 15.40
N SER A 46 -20.87 -16.50 14.86
CA SER A 46 -21.30 -15.13 15.14
C SER A 46 -21.08 -14.29 13.90
N ALA A 47 -21.73 -14.67 12.80
CA ALA A 47 -22.01 -13.71 11.73
C ALA A 47 -23.17 -12.83 12.21
N GLN A 48 -22.87 -11.59 12.59
CA GLN A 48 -23.90 -10.60 12.86
C GLN A 48 -24.32 -9.98 11.53
N GLU A 49 -25.63 -10.00 11.25
CA GLU A 49 -26.26 -9.29 10.14
C GLU A 49 -25.94 -7.78 10.23
N GLY A 50 -24.95 -7.35 9.45
CA GLY A 50 -24.71 -5.98 9.01
C GLY A 50 -25.17 -5.82 7.55
N ASP A 51 -25.55 -4.60 7.17
CA ASP A 51 -26.20 -4.22 5.91
C ASP A 51 -25.62 -4.90 4.64
N GLY A 52 -26.26 -5.99 4.20
CA GLY A 52 -25.77 -6.90 3.16
C GLY A 52 -25.89 -6.39 1.72
N SER A 53 -25.56 -5.12 1.48
CA SER A 53 -25.59 -4.56 0.13
C SER A 53 -24.22 -4.06 -0.36
N SER A 54 -23.25 -3.80 0.51
CA SER A 54 -21.92 -3.28 0.12
C SER A 54 -20.86 -4.37 -0.07
N SER A 55 -20.83 -5.43 0.75
CA SER A 55 -19.79 -6.47 0.67
C SER A 55 -19.95 -7.45 -0.51
N GLU A 56 -21.19 -7.77 -0.91
CA GLU A 56 -21.43 -8.62 -2.10
C GLU A 56 -21.08 -7.90 -3.42
N ALA A 57 -21.25 -6.58 -3.47
CA ALA A 57 -20.92 -5.76 -4.64
C ALA A 57 -19.39 -5.63 -4.79
N ALA A 58 -18.68 -5.31 -3.71
CA ALA A 58 -17.21 -5.25 -3.71
C ALA A 58 -16.57 -6.60 -4.12
N ALA A 59 -17.08 -7.72 -3.60
CA ALA A 59 -16.61 -9.05 -3.99
C ALA A 59 -16.90 -9.38 -5.47
N ALA A 60 -18.04 -8.94 -6.00
CA ALA A 60 -18.38 -9.13 -7.42
C ALA A 60 -17.50 -8.30 -8.36
N ASP A 61 -17.09 -7.10 -7.94
CA ASP A 61 -16.16 -6.25 -8.70
C ASP A 61 -14.75 -6.85 -8.71
N GLU A 62 -14.25 -7.40 -7.58
CA GLU A 62 -12.97 -8.13 -7.56
C GLU A 62 -12.98 -9.36 -8.50
N ASP A 63 -14.07 -10.14 -8.51
CA ASP A 63 -14.22 -11.29 -9.41
C ASP A 63 -14.21 -10.84 -10.89
N ALA A 64 -14.84 -9.70 -11.20
CA ALA A 64 -14.83 -9.12 -12.55
C ALA A 64 -13.42 -8.64 -12.94
N ILE A 65 -12.71 -7.97 -12.03
CA ILE A 65 -11.31 -7.55 -12.23
C ILE A 65 -10.41 -8.76 -12.50
N ARG A 66 -10.51 -9.83 -11.71
CA ARG A 66 -9.70 -11.04 -11.93
C ARG A 66 -10.02 -11.73 -13.24
N ALA A 67 -11.28 -11.73 -13.66
CA ALA A 67 -11.66 -12.23 -14.98
C ALA A 67 -11.09 -11.37 -16.11
N ALA A 68 -11.06 -10.04 -15.95
CA ALA A 68 -10.45 -9.11 -16.89
C ALA A 68 -8.93 -9.31 -16.98
N MET A 69 -8.24 -9.42 -15.84
CA MET A 69 -6.79 -9.72 -15.77
C MET A 69 -6.43 -11.02 -16.51
N ALA A 70 -7.26 -12.07 -16.36
CA ALA A 70 -7.01 -13.36 -16.98
C ALA A 70 -7.10 -13.35 -18.52
N GLU A 71 -7.77 -12.36 -19.10
CA GLU A 71 -7.98 -12.19 -20.55
C GLU A 71 -7.27 -10.92 -21.07
N ALA A 72 -6.40 -10.30 -20.28
CA ALA A 72 -5.79 -9.00 -20.57
C ALA A 72 -4.86 -8.98 -21.78
N TYR A 73 -4.31 -10.14 -22.15
CA TYR A 73 -3.41 -10.31 -23.28
C TYR A 73 -3.58 -11.69 -23.92
N ASP A 74 -3.20 -11.80 -25.19
CA ASP A 74 -3.29 -13.03 -25.97
C ASP A 74 -1.93 -13.51 -26.53
N ASP A 75 -1.93 -14.65 -27.23
CA ASP A 75 -0.73 -15.21 -27.84
C ASP A 75 -0.12 -14.31 -28.93
N GLU A 76 -0.91 -13.43 -29.58
CA GLU A 76 -0.45 -12.50 -30.61
C GLU A 76 0.31 -11.32 -29.99
N ASP A 77 -0.09 -10.88 -28.79
CA ASP A 77 0.61 -9.82 -28.04
C ASP A 77 2.03 -10.26 -27.64
N LEU A 78 2.23 -11.55 -27.37
CA LEU A 78 3.53 -12.14 -27.04
C LEU A 78 4.45 -12.31 -28.27
N ASP A 79 3.89 -12.33 -29.48
CA ASP A 79 4.65 -12.59 -30.70
C ASP A 79 5.37 -11.33 -31.21
N SER A 80 6.60 -11.14 -30.72
CA SER A 80 7.49 -10.08 -31.21
C SER A 80 8.18 -10.38 -32.56
N SER A 81 7.90 -11.53 -33.19
CA SER A 81 8.54 -11.90 -34.45
C SER A 81 7.94 -11.17 -35.65
N TRP A 82 8.80 -10.84 -36.63
CA TRP A 82 8.41 -10.21 -37.88
C TRP A 82 9.44 -10.49 -38.97
N SER A 83 9.04 -10.36 -40.24
CA SER A 83 9.92 -10.45 -41.40
C SER A 83 9.51 -9.48 -42.50
N ASP A 84 10.41 -9.20 -43.44
CA ASP A 84 10.14 -8.33 -44.59
C ASP A 84 8.95 -8.81 -45.44
N GLU A 85 8.63 -10.11 -45.42
CA GLU A 85 7.51 -10.70 -46.17
C GLU A 85 6.14 -10.40 -45.56
N ASP A 86 6.11 -10.05 -44.26
CA ASP A 86 4.88 -9.74 -43.51
C ASP A 86 4.49 -8.26 -43.60
N LEU A 87 5.41 -7.41 -44.10
CA LEU A 87 5.24 -5.97 -44.13
C LEU A 87 4.15 -5.55 -45.12
N THR A 88 3.23 -4.73 -44.63
CA THR A 88 2.23 -4.01 -45.44
C THR A 88 2.86 -2.79 -46.11
N ALA A 89 3.72 -2.08 -45.36
CA ALA A 89 4.57 -1.02 -45.90
C ALA A 89 5.83 -0.83 -45.05
N ALA A 90 6.85 -0.23 -45.66
CA ALA A 90 8.04 0.28 -44.97
C ALA A 90 8.09 1.81 -45.09
N VAL A 91 8.34 2.47 -43.98
CA VAL A 91 8.46 3.93 -43.85
C VAL A 91 9.88 4.31 -43.45
N SER A 92 10.47 5.22 -44.21
CA SER A 92 11.78 5.81 -43.92
C SER A 92 11.62 7.28 -43.56
N LEU A 93 12.03 7.64 -42.36
CA LEU A 93 11.98 8.99 -41.81
C LEU A 93 13.30 9.72 -42.12
N ASN A 94 13.21 10.93 -42.71
CA ASN A 94 14.32 11.64 -43.35
C ASN A 94 14.46 13.11 -42.86
N GLY A 95 14.43 13.34 -41.55
CA GLY A 95 14.49 14.66 -40.89
C GLY A 95 13.17 15.42 -41.01
N ASN A 96 12.99 16.19 -42.08
CA ASN A 96 11.79 17.02 -42.28
C ASN A 96 10.77 16.40 -43.27
N SER A 97 10.92 15.11 -43.56
CA SER A 97 10.06 14.39 -44.52
C SER A 97 10.10 12.88 -44.26
N ALA A 98 9.20 12.14 -44.89
CA ALA A 98 9.23 10.69 -44.90
C ALA A 98 8.99 10.12 -46.30
N ASP A 99 9.46 8.91 -46.53
CA ASP A 99 9.15 8.10 -47.71
C ASP A 99 8.43 6.83 -47.27
N ALA A 100 7.49 6.33 -48.07
CA ALA A 100 6.78 5.09 -47.81
C ALA A 100 6.74 4.18 -49.05
N VAL A 101 7.02 2.89 -48.84
CA VAL A 101 6.92 1.84 -49.85
C VAL A 101 5.89 0.82 -49.40
N GLY A 102 4.74 0.77 -50.07
CA GLY A 102 3.64 -0.12 -49.74
C GLY A 102 2.28 0.59 -49.85
N GLU A 103 1.26 0.01 -49.21
CA GLU A 103 -0.06 0.62 -49.09
C GLU A 103 -0.37 1.03 -47.64
N GLY A 104 -1.42 1.82 -47.44
CA GLY A 104 -1.93 2.13 -46.10
C GLY A 104 -1.21 3.27 -45.37
N VAL A 105 -0.23 3.91 -46.01
CA VAL A 105 0.49 5.08 -45.46
C VAL A 105 0.19 6.33 -46.31
N GLN A 106 -0.10 7.43 -45.63
CA GLN A 106 -0.17 8.77 -46.21
C GLN A 106 0.97 9.60 -45.62
N VAL A 107 1.70 10.32 -46.45
CA VAL A 107 2.77 11.22 -46.01
C VAL A 107 2.43 12.64 -46.43
N ASP A 108 2.36 13.54 -45.47
CA ASP A 108 2.21 14.98 -45.67
C ASP A 108 3.33 15.73 -44.92
N GLY A 109 4.39 16.08 -45.63
CA GLY A 109 5.58 16.68 -45.02
C GLY A 109 6.24 15.74 -44.00
N SER A 110 6.32 16.18 -42.75
CA SER A 110 6.83 15.42 -41.60
C SER A 110 5.74 14.66 -40.82
N THR A 111 4.50 14.65 -41.31
CA THR A 111 3.41 13.84 -40.74
C THR A 111 3.22 12.58 -41.55
N VAL A 112 3.37 11.42 -40.90
CA VAL A 112 3.11 10.09 -41.45
C VAL A 112 1.83 9.54 -40.84
N THR A 113 0.81 9.27 -41.65
CA THR A 113 -0.47 8.70 -41.18
C THR A 113 -0.69 7.30 -41.72
N ILE A 114 -0.84 6.33 -40.83
CA ILE A 114 -1.25 4.96 -41.14
C ILE A 114 -2.78 4.89 -41.12
N VAL A 115 -3.37 4.48 -42.24
CA VAL A 115 -4.82 4.53 -42.50
C VAL A 115 -5.45 3.17 -42.81
N LYS A 116 -4.69 2.08 -42.67
CA LYS A 116 -5.19 0.69 -42.83
C LYS A 116 -4.54 -0.23 -41.80
N GLY A 117 -5.21 -1.33 -41.46
CA GLY A 117 -4.62 -2.42 -40.69
C GLY A 117 -3.46 -3.08 -41.43
N GLY A 118 -2.48 -3.57 -40.69
CA GLY A 118 -1.28 -4.19 -41.26
C GLY A 118 -0.05 -4.05 -40.36
N VAL A 119 1.09 -4.53 -40.88
CA VAL A 119 2.40 -4.47 -40.23
C VAL A 119 3.27 -3.43 -40.94
N TYR A 120 3.79 -2.46 -40.20
CA TYR A 120 4.51 -1.31 -40.74
C TYR A 120 5.92 -1.23 -40.14
N LEU A 121 6.95 -1.32 -40.98
CA LEU A 121 8.33 -1.10 -40.54
C LEU A 121 8.63 0.39 -40.58
N ILE A 122 9.02 0.97 -39.44
CA ILE A 122 9.36 2.38 -39.30
C ILE A 122 10.84 2.48 -38.92
N SER A 123 11.60 3.36 -39.60
CA SER A 123 13.03 3.57 -39.34
C SER A 123 13.47 4.98 -39.72
N GLY A 124 14.52 5.48 -39.08
CA GLY A 124 15.09 6.80 -39.34
C GLY A 124 14.60 7.89 -38.39
N THR A 125 14.79 9.15 -38.77
CA THR A 125 14.57 10.30 -37.88
C THR A 125 13.52 11.27 -38.43
N LEU A 126 12.65 11.81 -37.58
CA LEU A 126 11.90 13.04 -37.82
C LEU A 126 12.35 14.11 -36.81
N ASP A 127 12.84 15.25 -37.30
CA ASP A 127 13.36 16.34 -36.47
C ASP A 127 12.22 17.16 -35.81
N ASP A 128 11.08 17.24 -36.48
CA ASP A 128 9.84 17.85 -35.98
C ASP A 128 8.64 17.30 -36.79
N GLY A 129 7.99 16.26 -36.29
CA GLY A 129 6.94 15.55 -37.01
C GLY A 129 6.23 14.49 -36.17
N GLN A 130 5.26 13.81 -36.78
CA GLN A 130 4.39 12.85 -36.07
C GLN A 130 4.21 11.56 -36.87
N LEU A 131 4.17 10.44 -36.15
CA LEU A 131 3.63 9.18 -36.61
C LEU A 131 2.22 9.00 -36.06
N VAL A 132 1.22 9.07 -36.94
CA VAL A 132 -0.20 9.00 -36.60
C VAL A 132 -0.78 7.66 -37.06
N VAL A 133 -1.59 7.02 -36.22
CA VAL A 133 -2.42 5.87 -36.60
C VAL A 133 -3.88 6.29 -36.55
N ASP A 134 -4.55 6.28 -37.70
CA ASP A 134 -5.93 6.76 -37.87
C ASP A 134 -6.67 5.87 -38.87
N THR A 135 -7.30 4.83 -38.34
CA THR A 135 -7.99 3.75 -39.06
C THR A 135 -9.49 3.72 -38.72
N ASP A 136 -9.94 2.70 -37.97
CA ASP A 136 -11.25 2.61 -37.33
C ASP A 136 -11.11 1.86 -35.98
N LYS A 137 -12.14 1.91 -35.11
CA LYS A 137 -12.13 1.26 -33.78
C LYS A 137 -12.07 -0.28 -33.79
N LYS A 138 -11.86 -0.93 -34.93
CA LYS A 138 -11.87 -2.40 -35.08
C LYS A 138 -10.65 -2.95 -35.80
N THR A 139 -9.77 -2.06 -36.23
CA THR A 139 -8.65 -2.40 -37.10
C THR A 139 -7.37 -2.34 -36.31
N ASP A 140 -6.69 -3.46 -36.21
CA ASP A 140 -5.41 -3.55 -35.52
C ASP A 140 -4.25 -3.15 -36.44
N VAL A 141 -3.27 -2.47 -35.86
CA VAL A 141 -2.06 -2.00 -36.55
C VAL A 141 -0.84 -2.41 -35.74
N ARG A 142 0.15 -3.00 -36.41
CA ARG A 142 1.44 -3.31 -35.81
C ARG A 142 2.52 -2.40 -36.36
N LEU A 143 3.23 -1.70 -35.48
CA LEU A 143 4.36 -0.82 -35.78
C LEU A 143 5.64 -1.52 -35.35
N ILE A 144 6.54 -1.79 -36.29
CA ILE A 144 7.89 -2.27 -35.98
C ILE A 144 8.81 -1.05 -35.93
N LEU A 145 9.26 -0.66 -34.74
CA LEU A 145 10.20 0.45 -34.57
C LEU A 145 11.63 -0.09 -34.64
N ASN A 146 12.36 0.33 -35.67
CA ASN A 146 13.68 -0.18 -36.02
C ASN A 146 14.68 0.97 -36.17
N GLY A 147 15.08 1.55 -35.04
CA GLY A 147 15.99 2.70 -35.00
C GLY A 147 15.26 4.00 -35.36
N VAL A 148 14.15 4.26 -34.68
CA VAL A 148 13.28 5.42 -34.89
C VAL A 148 13.63 6.53 -33.91
N GLU A 149 13.78 7.76 -34.40
CA GLU A 149 13.91 8.95 -33.55
C GLU A 149 12.90 9.99 -34.03
N ILE A 150 11.89 10.31 -33.22
CA ILE A 150 10.85 11.29 -33.59
C ILE A 150 10.79 12.36 -32.50
N THR A 151 11.06 13.60 -32.90
CA THR A 151 10.75 14.78 -32.10
C THR A 151 9.47 15.44 -32.66
N CYS A 152 8.57 15.89 -31.78
CA CYS A 152 7.41 16.70 -32.17
C CYS A 152 7.28 17.88 -31.20
N GLY A 153 7.52 19.10 -31.68
CA GLY A 153 7.60 20.28 -30.81
C GLY A 153 6.26 20.78 -30.27
N ASP A 154 5.14 20.35 -30.84
CA ASP A 154 3.80 20.86 -30.54
C ASP A 154 2.72 19.79 -30.35
N SER A 155 3.09 18.50 -30.32
CA SER A 155 2.17 17.38 -30.12
C SER A 155 2.92 16.08 -29.78
N ALA A 156 2.19 14.95 -29.82
CA ALA A 156 2.73 13.62 -29.59
C ALA A 156 3.52 13.09 -30.80
N PRO A 157 4.79 12.67 -30.64
CA PRO A 157 5.56 11.96 -31.65
C PRO A 157 4.87 10.72 -32.22
N LEU A 158 4.15 9.95 -31.38
CA LEU A 158 3.36 8.80 -31.80
C LEU A 158 1.93 8.95 -31.26
N ASN A 159 0.96 9.07 -32.18
CA ASN A 159 -0.43 9.38 -31.85
C ASN A 159 -1.42 8.40 -32.51
N GLY A 160 -1.94 7.47 -31.70
CA GLY A 160 -3.05 6.58 -32.05
C GLY A 160 -4.40 7.26 -31.83
N ARG A 161 -5.01 7.78 -32.91
CA ARG A 161 -6.27 8.54 -32.84
C ARG A 161 -7.51 7.67 -32.89
N LEU A 162 -7.54 6.71 -33.81
CA LEU A 162 -8.68 5.82 -34.02
C LEU A 162 -8.16 4.48 -34.53
N VAL A 163 -8.25 3.45 -33.70
CA VAL A 163 -7.66 2.13 -33.98
C VAL A 163 -8.37 1.10 -33.11
N GLY A 164 -8.35 -0.17 -33.51
CA GLY A 164 -8.74 -1.27 -32.61
C GLY A 164 -7.69 -1.38 -31.52
N ARG A 165 -6.51 -1.88 -31.90
CA ARG A 165 -5.31 -1.99 -31.06
C ARG A 165 -4.06 -1.57 -31.83
N ILE A 166 -3.12 -0.90 -31.15
CA ILE A 166 -1.76 -0.70 -31.67
C ILE A 166 -0.81 -1.65 -30.96
N THR A 167 -0.09 -2.46 -31.73
CA THR A 167 1.05 -3.23 -31.23
C THR A 167 2.35 -2.56 -31.68
N VAL A 168 3.14 -2.04 -30.75
CA VAL A 168 4.48 -1.51 -30.98
C VAL A 168 5.51 -2.61 -30.70
N THR A 169 6.20 -3.06 -31.74
CA THR A 169 7.31 -4.02 -31.62
C THR A 169 8.64 -3.27 -31.71
N LEU A 170 9.41 -3.30 -30.64
CA LEU A 170 10.77 -2.76 -30.56
C LEU A 170 11.73 -3.76 -31.20
N ALA A 171 12.26 -3.44 -32.37
CA ALA A 171 13.15 -4.33 -33.10
C ALA A 171 14.44 -4.62 -32.31
N GLU A 172 14.85 -5.88 -32.27
CA GLU A 172 16.01 -6.34 -31.51
C GLU A 172 17.29 -5.55 -31.86
N GLY A 173 18.01 -5.12 -30.83
CA GLY A 173 19.28 -4.41 -30.99
C GLY A 173 19.16 -2.98 -31.50
N THR A 174 17.95 -2.42 -31.54
CA THR A 174 17.71 -1.02 -31.91
C THR A 174 17.33 -0.15 -30.72
N GLU A 175 17.63 1.13 -30.85
CA GLU A 175 17.23 2.18 -29.92
C GLU A 175 16.20 3.06 -30.61
N ASN A 176 15.06 3.27 -29.95
CA ASN A 176 13.99 4.10 -30.45
C ASN A 176 13.76 5.25 -29.47
N VAL A 177 13.56 6.47 -29.96
CA VAL A 177 13.44 7.68 -29.16
C VAL A 177 12.22 8.47 -29.60
N LEU A 178 11.35 8.80 -28.65
CA LEU A 178 10.22 9.70 -28.83
C LEU A 178 10.40 10.90 -27.90
N THR A 179 10.34 12.11 -28.45
CA THR A 179 10.49 13.36 -27.69
C THR A 179 9.39 14.34 -28.07
N ASP A 180 8.52 14.69 -27.14
CA ASP A 180 7.49 15.71 -27.38
C ASP A 180 7.98 17.12 -26.98
N GLY A 181 7.17 18.14 -27.27
CA GLY A 181 7.40 19.50 -26.81
C GLY A 181 6.90 19.71 -25.38
N SER A 182 7.22 20.84 -24.75
CA SER A 182 6.69 21.18 -23.42
C SER A 182 5.27 21.75 -23.42
N SER A 183 4.61 21.78 -24.58
CA SER A 183 3.26 22.32 -24.76
C SER A 183 2.64 21.77 -26.04
N TYR A 184 1.38 21.38 -25.99
CA TYR A 184 0.67 20.87 -27.17
C TYR A 184 -0.24 21.93 -27.80
N THR A 185 -0.39 21.86 -29.12
CA THR A 185 -1.36 22.65 -29.88
C THR A 185 -2.51 21.75 -30.32
N TYR A 186 -3.72 22.04 -29.83
CA TYR A 186 -4.94 21.32 -30.18
C TYR A 186 -5.78 22.07 -31.21
N ASP A 187 -6.38 21.32 -32.14
CA ASP A 187 -7.43 21.86 -33.02
C ASP A 187 -8.69 22.26 -32.24
N ASP A 188 -8.94 21.57 -31.13
CA ASP A 188 -10.06 21.77 -30.22
C ASP A 188 -9.52 21.77 -28.79
N GLN A 189 -9.41 22.96 -28.19
CA GLN A 189 -8.78 23.13 -26.87
C GLN A 189 -9.55 22.43 -25.74
N GLU A 190 -10.83 22.09 -25.95
CA GLU A 190 -11.65 21.40 -24.95
C GLU A 190 -11.36 19.89 -24.89
N LYS A 191 -10.63 19.32 -25.87
CA LYS A 191 -10.40 17.87 -25.98
C LYS A 191 -9.13 17.39 -25.31
N GLU A 192 -8.15 18.27 -25.12
CA GLU A 192 -6.88 18.03 -24.41
C GLU A 192 -6.14 16.72 -24.75
N GLU A 193 -6.35 16.21 -25.96
CA GLU A 193 -5.76 14.97 -26.47
C GLU A 193 -5.08 15.24 -27.83
N PRO A 194 -3.90 14.65 -28.08
CA PRO A 194 -3.16 13.73 -27.21
C PRO A 194 -2.56 14.40 -25.96
N ASN A 195 -2.25 13.64 -24.93
CA ASN A 195 -1.66 14.15 -23.68
C ASN A 195 -0.44 13.31 -23.20
N ALA A 196 0.20 12.61 -24.14
CA ALA A 196 1.41 11.84 -23.89
C ALA A 196 2.34 11.85 -25.11
N ALA A 197 3.63 11.55 -24.93
CA ALA A 197 4.58 11.44 -26.04
C ALA A 197 4.29 10.21 -26.92
N LEU A 198 3.86 9.09 -26.30
CA LEU A 198 3.21 7.98 -26.98
C LEU A 198 1.77 7.89 -26.46
N PHE A 199 0.82 8.29 -27.30
CA PHE A 199 -0.59 8.34 -26.94
C PHE A 199 -1.43 7.41 -27.80
N CYS A 200 -2.35 6.65 -27.19
CA CYS A 200 -3.34 5.83 -27.89
C CYS A 200 -4.74 6.02 -27.27
N LYS A 201 -5.75 6.27 -28.10
CA LYS A 201 -7.15 6.32 -27.65
C LYS A 201 -7.77 4.96 -27.34
N ASN A 202 -7.10 3.87 -27.70
CA ASN A 202 -7.57 2.50 -27.56
C ASN A 202 -6.41 1.61 -27.10
N ASP A 203 -6.61 0.30 -27.09
CA ASP A 203 -5.63 -0.66 -26.59
C ASP A 203 -4.25 -0.50 -27.22
N LEU A 204 -3.24 -0.58 -26.35
CA LEU A 204 -1.85 -0.45 -26.71
C LEU A 204 -1.05 -1.63 -26.14
N VAL A 205 -0.24 -2.23 -26.99
CA VAL A 205 0.66 -3.32 -26.63
C VAL A 205 2.07 -2.96 -27.04
N ILE A 206 3.05 -3.16 -26.17
CA ILE A 206 4.46 -2.97 -26.49
C ILE A 206 5.25 -4.25 -26.22
N ASN A 207 5.96 -4.74 -27.23
CA ASN A 207 6.76 -5.97 -27.15
C ASN A 207 8.09 -5.83 -27.90
N GLY A 208 8.93 -6.86 -27.81
CA GLY A 208 10.20 -6.93 -28.52
C GLY A 208 11.40 -6.56 -27.65
N ALA A 209 12.59 -6.96 -28.11
CA ALA A 209 13.83 -6.86 -27.34
C ALA A 209 14.62 -5.56 -27.58
N GLY A 210 14.12 -4.66 -28.42
CA GLY A 210 14.70 -3.33 -28.59
C GLY A 210 14.47 -2.42 -27.39
N SER A 211 14.98 -1.18 -27.47
CA SER A 211 14.75 -0.16 -26.45
C SER A 211 13.86 0.98 -26.93
N LEU A 212 13.17 1.61 -25.99
CA LEU A 212 12.34 2.80 -26.19
C LEU A 212 12.68 3.84 -25.11
N THR A 213 13.21 4.98 -25.55
CA THR A 213 13.36 6.17 -24.72
C THR A 213 12.21 7.12 -25.01
N VAL A 214 11.51 7.56 -23.96
CA VAL A 214 10.41 8.52 -24.05
C VAL A 214 10.75 9.75 -23.22
N ASN A 215 10.90 10.89 -23.87
CA ASN A 215 11.07 12.19 -23.22
C ASN A 215 9.77 12.97 -23.36
N ALA A 216 8.90 12.85 -22.36
CA ALA A 216 7.62 13.53 -22.27
C ALA A 216 7.73 14.82 -21.45
N ASN A 217 8.02 15.91 -22.13
CA ASN A 217 8.18 17.24 -21.59
C ASN A 217 6.83 17.95 -21.35
N PHE A 218 5.73 17.49 -21.98
CA PHE A 218 4.42 18.11 -21.80
C PHE A 218 3.65 17.54 -20.61
N ASN A 219 3.42 16.23 -20.59
CA ASN A 219 2.56 15.56 -19.63
C ASN A 219 2.99 14.10 -19.43
N HIS A 220 2.19 13.11 -19.84
CA HIS A 220 2.49 11.70 -19.61
C HIS A 220 3.53 11.13 -20.59
N GLY A 221 4.25 10.08 -20.19
CA GLY A 221 5.16 9.34 -21.07
C GLY A 221 4.42 8.52 -22.12
N ILE A 222 3.87 7.39 -21.68
CA ILE A 222 3.09 6.43 -22.47
C ILE A 222 1.68 6.43 -21.91
N ASN A 223 0.66 6.70 -22.73
CA ASN A 223 -0.73 6.70 -22.29
C ASN A 223 -1.65 5.95 -23.26
N SER A 224 -2.37 4.96 -22.73
CA SER A 224 -3.53 4.33 -23.36
C SER A 224 -4.81 4.77 -22.64
N LYS A 225 -5.81 5.22 -23.38
CA LYS A 225 -7.13 5.54 -22.83
C LYS A 225 -8.00 4.31 -22.54
N ASP A 226 -7.60 3.14 -23.05
CA ASP A 226 -8.19 1.84 -22.74
C ASP A 226 -7.10 1.01 -22.00
N SER A 227 -6.78 -0.21 -22.47
CA SER A 227 -5.79 -1.09 -21.83
C SER A 227 -4.37 -0.88 -22.35
N LEU A 228 -3.38 -1.11 -21.49
CA LEU A 228 -1.95 -1.11 -21.84
C LEU A 228 -1.28 -2.43 -21.40
N VAL A 229 -0.66 -3.12 -22.36
CA VAL A 229 0.12 -4.35 -22.10
C VAL A 229 1.59 -4.12 -22.46
N LEU A 230 2.47 -4.28 -21.47
CA LEU A 230 3.91 -4.19 -21.61
C LEU A 230 4.51 -5.60 -21.50
N VAL A 231 4.87 -6.18 -22.64
CA VAL A 231 5.29 -7.59 -22.72
C VAL A 231 6.78 -7.75 -22.43
N SER A 232 7.61 -6.89 -23.04
CA SER A 232 9.07 -6.93 -22.98
C SER A 232 9.65 -5.63 -23.52
N GLY A 233 10.96 -5.43 -23.36
CA GLY A 233 11.68 -4.27 -23.87
C GLY A 233 12.57 -3.64 -22.82
N ILE A 234 13.31 -2.62 -23.23
CA ILE A 234 14.10 -1.76 -22.34
C ILE A 234 13.55 -0.34 -22.46
N TYR A 235 13.08 0.21 -21.36
CA TYR A 235 12.38 1.48 -21.32
C TYR A 235 13.17 2.50 -20.49
N VAL A 236 13.33 3.69 -21.05
CA VAL A 236 13.83 4.87 -20.32
C VAL A 236 12.80 5.98 -20.48
N ILE A 237 12.11 6.35 -19.41
CA ILE A 237 11.00 7.30 -19.48
C ILE A 237 11.28 8.46 -18.54
N ASN A 238 11.23 9.68 -19.10
CA ASN A 238 11.25 10.92 -18.34
C ASN A 238 9.94 11.65 -18.64
N SER A 239 9.15 11.95 -17.62
CA SER A 239 7.82 12.55 -17.79
C SER A 239 7.56 13.72 -16.84
N ALA A 240 6.84 14.73 -17.36
CA ALA A 240 6.37 15.87 -16.59
C ALA A 240 5.13 15.57 -15.74
N ASN A 241 4.50 14.40 -15.95
CA ASN A 241 3.40 13.82 -15.19
C ASN A 241 3.57 12.28 -15.21
N ASP A 242 2.51 11.47 -15.12
CA ASP A 242 2.63 10.00 -15.04
C ASP A 242 3.49 9.41 -16.16
N ALA A 243 4.42 8.53 -15.83
CA ALA A 243 5.33 7.97 -16.84
C ALA A 243 4.63 6.94 -17.74
N ILE A 244 3.90 6.00 -17.15
CA ILE A 244 3.18 4.95 -17.88
C ILE A 244 1.75 4.86 -17.35
N ARG A 245 0.77 5.08 -18.23
CA ARG A 245 -0.65 5.04 -17.90
C ARG A 245 -1.42 4.13 -18.85
N GLY A 246 -2.12 3.15 -18.30
CA GLY A 246 -3.18 2.42 -18.99
C GLY A 246 -4.47 2.70 -18.25
N LYS A 247 -5.36 3.54 -18.80
CA LYS A 247 -6.50 4.08 -18.05
C LYS A 247 -7.40 2.98 -17.51
N ASP A 248 -7.78 2.02 -18.34
CA ASP A 248 -8.67 0.93 -17.92
C ASP A 248 -7.90 -0.21 -17.25
N SER A 249 -6.70 -0.50 -17.75
CA SER A 249 -5.83 -1.51 -17.16
C SER A 249 -4.38 -1.35 -17.58
N LEU A 250 -3.49 -1.85 -16.74
CA LEU A 250 -2.06 -1.94 -17.03
C LEU A 250 -1.51 -3.33 -16.67
N THR A 251 -1.05 -4.05 -17.68
CA THR A 251 -0.40 -5.37 -17.50
C THR A 251 1.08 -5.28 -17.84
N VAL A 252 1.94 -5.74 -16.94
CA VAL A 252 3.38 -5.87 -17.16
C VAL A 252 3.77 -7.34 -17.07
N ILE A 253 4.16 -7.92 -18.20
CA ILE A 253 4.61 -9.32 -18.27
C ILE A 253 6.11 -9.43 -17.96
N GLY A 254 6.87 -8.41 -18.37
CA GLY A 254 8.32 -8.35 -18.22
C GLY A 254 8.88 -7.05 -18.80
N GLY A 255 10.22 -6.96 -18.87
CA GLY A 255 10.94 -5.79 -19.36
C GLY A 255 11.82 -5.15 -18.28
N SER A 256 12.60 -4.14 -18.67
CA SER A 256 13.43 -3.34 -17.78
C SER A 256 13.06 -1.87 -17.93
N TYR A 257 12.77 -1.21 -16.81
CA TYR A 257 12.17 0.12 -16.76
C TYR A 257 13.03 1.04 -15.91
N THR A 258 13.58 2.10 -16.52
CA THR A 258 14.16 3.24 -15.81
C THR A 258 13.20 4.42 -15.97
N VAL A 259 12.56 4.83 -14.88
CA VAL A 259 11.47 5.81 -14.88
C VAL A 259 11.82 6.98 -13.97
N ASN A 260 11.74 8.20 -14.51
CA ASN A 260 11.76 9.45 -13.75
C ASN A 260 10.44 10.18 -14.04
N SER A 261 9.55 10.20 -13.07
CA SER A 261 8.22 10.82 -13.18
C SER A 261 8.11 12.01 -12.23
N SER A 262 7.49 13.08 -12.68
CA SER A 262 7.11 14.21 -11.81
C SER A 262 5.75 14.01 -11.11
N SER A 263 5.15 12.83 -11.30
CA SER A 263 3.90 12.32 -10.70
C SER A 263 4.12 10.82 -10.45
N ASP A 264 3.15 9.96 -10.80
CA ASP A 264 3.24 8.51 -10.64
C ASP A 264 4.19 7.84 -11.65
N GLY A 265 4.84 6.75 -11.23
CA GLY A 265 5.60 5.90 -12.14
C GLY A 265 4.69 5.12 -13.09
N PHE A 266 3.77 4.33 -12.54
CA PHE A 266 2.83 3.49 -13.27
C PHE A 266 1.42 3.70 -12.73
N LYS A 267 0.45 3.97 -13.62
CA LYS A 267 -0.92 4.29 -13.22
C LYS A 267 -1.98 3.54 -14.03
N SER A 268 -3.02 3.07 -13.33
CA SER A 268 -4.30 2.68 -13.91
C SER A 268 -5.41 3.44 -13.21
N SER A 269 -6.24 4.17 -13.96
CA SER A 269 -6.97 5.33 -13.43
C SER A 269 -8.49 5.28 -13.61
N ASN A 270 -9.08 4.17 -14.04
CA ASN A 270 -10.53 4.04 -14.22
C ASN A 270 -11.16 3.43 -12.96
N ASP A 271 -11.85 4.25 -12.20
CA ASP A 271 -12.60 3.90 -10.99
C ASP A 271 -14.11 3.76 -11.23
N THR A 272 -14.57 3.99 -12.46
CA THR A 272 -16.01 4.06 -12.79
C THR A 272 -16.56 2.76 -13.38
N ASP A 273 -15.77 2.06 -14.18
CA ASP A 273 -16.18 0.85 -14.88
C ASP A 273 -15.76 -0.40 -14.11
N SER A 274 -16.70 -1.31 -13.85
CA SER A 274 -16.38 -2.58 -13.20
C SER A 274 -15.40 -3.39 -14.05
N GLY A 275 -14.38 -3.96 -13.41
CA GLY A 275 -13.31 -4.69 -14.10
C GLY A 275 -12.19 -3.82 -14.66
N CYS A 276 -12.15 -2.52 -14.36
CA CYS A 276 -11.09 -1.59 -14.77
C CYS A 276 -10.32 -1.03 -13.55
N GLY A 277 -9.33 -0.16 -13.80
CA GLY A 277 -8.56 0.56 -12.78
C GLY A 277 -7.43 -0.26 -12.14
N TRP A 278 -7.14 -1.44 -12.68
CA TRP A 278 -6.21 -2.37 -12.06
C TRP A 278 -4.83 -2.39 -12.74
N ILE A 279 -3.83 -2.82 -11.98
CA ILE A 279 -2.47 -3.10 -12.43
C ILE A 279 -2.12 -4.57 -12.12
N HIS A 280 -1.57 -5.29 -13.10
CA HIS A 280 -1.04 -6.66 -12.89
C HIS A 280 0.40 -6.75 -13.36
N ILE A 281 1.31 -7.09 -12.44
CA ILE A 281 2.74 -7.23 -12.68
C ILE A 281 3.13 -8.69 -12.48
N ILE A 282 3.49 -9.35 -13.57
CA ILE A 282 3.92 -10.76 -13.55
C ILE A 282 5.42 -10.85 -13.23
N ASP A 283 6.23 -10.04 -13.92
CA ASP A 283 7.69 -9.96 -13.73
C ASP A 283 8.22 -8.64 -14.33
N GLY A 284 9.48 -8.32 -14.07
CA GLY A 284 10.15 -7.13 -14.60
C GLY A 284 11.28 -6.61 -13.73
N GLU A 285 12.04 -5.64 -14.24
CA GLU A 285 13.05 -4.89 -13.49
C GLU A 285 12.66 -3.41 -13.48
N PHE A 286 12.44 -2.83 -12.31
CA PHE A 286 11.92 -1.49 -12.13
C PHE A 286 12.91 -0.66 -11.34
N HIS A 287 13.39 0.43 -11.93
CA HIS A 287 14.12 1.50 -11.27
C HIS A 287 13.30 2.78 -11.44
N ILE A 288 12.56 3.15 -10.40
CA ILE A 288 11.56 4.21 -10.44
C ILE A 288 11.97 5.31 -9.47
N THR A 289 12.03 6.54 -9.96
CA THR A 289 11.97 7.76 -9.16
C THR A 289 10.69 8.50 -9.55
N ALA A 290 9.78 8.64 -8.59
CA ALA A 290 8.50 9.31 -8.74
C ALA A 290 8.39 10.41 -7.68
N GLU A 291 7.78 11.54 -8.02
CA GLU A 291 7.44 12.56 -7.01
C GLU A 291 6.18 12.16 -6.24
N GLU A 292 5.27 11.40 -6.87
CA GLU A 292 4.10 10.78 -6.22
C GLU A 292 4.33 9.25 -6.05
N ASP A 293 3.40 8.40 -6.49
CA ASP A 293 3.43 6.98 -6.21
C ASP A 293 4.33 6.22 -7.21
N GLY A 294 4.97 5.15 -6.75
CA GLY A 294 5.71 4.25 -7.65
C GLY A 294 4.75 3.54 -8.60
N PHE A 295 3.69 2.97 -8.03
CA PHE A 295 2.57 2.36 -8.71
C PHE A 295 1.25 2.77 -8.05
N GLN A 296 0.28 3.24 -8.85
CA GLN A 296 -1.04 3.65 -8.41
C GLN A 296 -2.13 2.92 -9.22
N ALA A 297 -2.85 2.02 -8.57
CA ALA A 297 -4.04 1.38 -9.12
C ALA A 297 -5.29 1.92 -8.40
N GLU A 298 -6.25 2.48 -9.14
CA GLU A 298 -7.51 2.94 -8.53
C GLU A 298 -8.35 1.79 -7.96
N THR A 299 -8.13 0.55 -8.42
CA THR A 299 -8.78 -0.65 -7.87
C THR A 299 -7.76 -1.63 -7.31
N MET A 300 -7.35 -2.63 -8.09
CA MET A 300 -6.52 -3.74 -7.63
C MET A 300 -5.11 -3.67 -8.21
N LEU A 301 -4.11 -3.92 -7.37
CA LEU A 301 -2.73 -4.14 -7.79
C LEU A 301 -2.31 -5.55 -7.40
N VAL A 302 -1.92 -6.35 -8.40
CA VAL A 302 -1.36 -7.69 -8.19
C VAL A 302 0.09 -7.73 -8.67
N ALA A 303 1.01 -8.09 -7.78
CA ALA A 303 2.43 -8.26 -8.08
C ALA A 303 2.90 -9.69 -7.78
N ASP A 304 3.18 -10.45 -8.84
CA ASP A 304 3.59 -11.85 -8.74
C ASP A 304 5.10 -12.06 -8.61
N GLY A 305 5.89 -11.13 -9.17
CA GLY A 305 7.34 -11.25 -9.30
C GLY A 305 8.00 -9.91 -9.62
N GLY A 306 9.24 -9.95 -10.11
CA GLY A 306 10.01 -8.75 -10.47
C GLY A 306 11.03 -8.29 -9.42
N THR A 307 11.83 -7.31 -9.82
CA THR A 307 12.80 -6.60 -8.97
C THR A 307 12.50 -5.11 -8.98
N TYR A 308 12.32 -4.52 -7.81
CA TYR A 308 11.85 -3.16 -7.64
C TYR A 308 12.87 -2.35 -6.84
N GLN A 309 13.33 -1.24 -7.41
CA GLN A 309 14.06 -0.17 -6.75
C GLN A 309 13.22 1.09 -6.93
N ILE A 310 12.50 1.48 -5.88
CA ILE A 310 11.51 2.55 -5.94
C ILE A 310 11.92 3.64 -4.97
N LYS A 311 11.93 4.88 -5.45
CA LYS A 311 12.07 6.07 -4.63
C LYS A 311 10.92 7.04 -4.92
N CYS A 312 10.12 7.36 -3.91
CA CYS A 312 8.89 8.16 -4.03
C CYS A 312 8.92 9.37 -3.09
N GLY A 313 8.43 10.53 -3.53
CA GLY A 313 8.37 11.76 -2.72
C GLY A 313 9.73 12.24 -2.18
N GLY A 314 10.84 11.85 -2.81
CA GLY A 314 12.19 12.11 -2.32
C GLY A 314 12.69 11.13 -1.25
N GLY A 315 11.90 10.14 -0.83
CA GLY A 315 12.25 9.09 0.12
C GLY A 315 11.89 9.41 1.57
N SER A 316 12.17 8.47 2.47
CA SER A 316 11.74 8.48 3.88
C SER A 316 12.17 9.72 4.65
N GLU A 317 13.30 10.33 4.26
CA GLU A 317 13.79 11.58 4.86
C GLU A 317 12.83 12.78 4.66
N ASN A 318 11.89 12.67 3.73
CA ASN A 318 10.87 13.69 3.44
C ASN A 318 9.49 13.31 3.99
N GLY A 319 9.40 12.28 4.83
CA GLY A 319 8.16 11.88 5.47
C GLY A 319 7.53 12.93 6.36
N ALA A 320 6.24 12.74 6.62
CA ALA A 320 5.48 13.60 7.52
C ALA A 320 6.12 13.62 8.91
N VAL A 321 6.07 14.79 9.57
CA VAL A 321 6.48 14.88 10.97
C VAL A 321 5.30 14.48 11.84
N HIS A 322 5.38 13.28 12.40
CA HIS A 322 4.39 12.77 13.31
C HIS A 322 4.62 13.33 14.72
N THR A 323 3.77 14.27 15.15
CA THR A 323 3.82 14.81 16.51
C THR A 323 2.78 14.14 17.38
N SER A 324 3.21 13.32 18.34
CA SER A 324 2.32 12.81 19.36
C SER A 324 1.84 13.96 20.27
N ILE A 325 0.57 13.92 20.69
CA ILE A 325 -0.06 14.95 21.56
C ILE A 325 0.68 15.14 22.90
N GLY A 326 1.55 14.21 23.27
CA GLY A 326 2.45 14.29 24.42
C GLY A 326 3.58 15.34 24.29
N ASP A 327 3.91 15.78 23.07
CA ASP A 327 5.03 16.70 22.80
C ASP A 327 4.63 18.20 22.86
N ILE A 328 3.36 18.51 23.18
CA ILE A 328 2.89 19.85 23.57
C ILE A 328 3.24 20.14 25.05
N GLY A 329 4.27 19.48 25.58
CA GLY A 329 4.84 19.71 26.89
C GLY A 329 5.85 20.86 26.91
N GLY A 330 5.50 22.09 26.49
CA GLY A 330 6.48 23.17 26.59
C GLY A 330 6.15 24.59 26.11
N GLN A 331 5.01 24.83 25.45
CA GLN A 331 4.77 26.17 24.90
C GLN A 331 3.31 26.62 25.00
N MET A 332 2.80 26.69 26.24
CA MET A 332 1.66 27.58 26.52
C MET A 332 2.15 29.03 26.57
N GLY A 333 1.75 29.81 25.56
CA GLY A 333 1.90 31.26 25.55
C GLY A 333 1.21 31.92 26.77
N PRO A 334 1.64 33.12 27.17
CA PRO A 334 1.22 33.74 28.42
C PRO A 334 -0.21 34.28 28.31
N GLY A 335 -1.21 33.46 28.65
CA GLY A 335 -2.59 33.94 28.73
C GLY A 335 -3.67 32.86 28.67
N GLY A 336 -3.77 32.01 29.69
CA GLY A 336 -4.85 31.03 29.80
C GLY A 336 -5.16 30.70 31.26
N GLN A 337 -6.25 31.24 31.79
CA GLN A 337 -6.67 31.11 33.18
C GLN A 337 -7.34 29.74 33.41
N MET A 338 -6.77 28.89 34.28
CA MET A 338 -7.46 27.69 34.78
C MET A 338 -8.54 28.06 35.84
N PRO A 339 -9.76 27.49 35.79
CA PRO A 339 -10.76 27.69 36.83
C PRO A 339 -10.68 26.64 37.95
N GLY A 340 -10.22 27.06 39.13
CA GLY A 340 -10.53 26.49 40.47
C GLY A 340 -9.92 25.12 40.83
N GLY A 341 -9.22 24.91 41.95
CA GLY A 341 -8.98 25.76 43.11
C GLY A 341 -8.16 25.06 44.20
N SER A 342 -8.02 25.79 45.31
CA SER A 342 -7.49 25.40 46.62
C SER A 342 -6.01 25.74 46.91
N GLY A 343 -5.83 26.85 47.64
CA GLY A 343 -4.98 26.85 48.83
C GLY A 343 -3.55 27.36 48.68
N GLY A 344 -3.35 28.69 48.64
CA GLY A 344 -2.02 29.27 48.86
C GLY A 344 -2.08 30.80 49.03
N LYS A 345 -1.59 31.30 50.17
CA LYS A 345 -1.57 32.73 50.53
C LYS A 345 -0.69 33.54 49.56
N ARG A 346 -1.19 34.68 49.09
CA ARG A 346 -0.45 35.74 48.39
C ARG A 346 0.42 36.54 49.39
N PRO A 347 1.71 36.80 49.13
CA PRO A 347 2.42 37.94 49.71
C PRO A 347 2.22 39.18 48.84
N GLU A 348 2.08 40.33 49.50
CA GLU A 348 1.86 41.64 48.92
C GLU A 348 3.14 42.29 48.38
N ASP A 349 2.92 43.21 47.44
CA ASP A 349 3.73 44.35 47.02
C ASP A 349 5.12 44.11 46.39
N GLY A 350 5.18 44.36 45.08
CA GLY A 350 6.40 44.50 44.30
C GLY A 350 6.11 45.12 42.94
N ASP A 351 6.11 46.43 42.88
CA ASP A 351 6.16 47.27 41.68
C ASP A 351 7.31 46.83 40.75
N MET A 352 7.02 46.55 39.48
CA MET A 352 8.02 46.36 38.43
C MET A 352 7.58 47.12 37.18
N THR A 353 8.03 48.37 37.11
CA THR A 353 8.10 49.21 35.92
C THR A 353 8.86 48.52 34.79
N PHE A 354 8.32 48.54 33.56
CA PHE A 354 9.06 48.17 32.35
C PHE A 354 9.84 49.37 31.81
N PRO A 355 11.13 49.22 31.43
CA PRO A 355 11.87 50.27 30.75
C PRO A 355 11.54 50.31 29.25
N GLU A 356 11.39 51.53 28.72
CA GLU A 356 11.32 51.83 27.29
C GLU A 356 12.69 51.70 26.62
N GLY A 357 12.68 51.21 25.37
CA GLY A 357 13.71 51.49 24.36
C GLY A 357 14.67 50.33 24.07
N GLU A 358 14.51 49.70 22.91
CA GLU A 358 15.43 49.86 21.78
C GLU A 358 14.84 49.22 20.52
N SER A 359 15.00 49.93 19.41
CA SER A 359 14.52 49.63 18.06
C SER A 359 15.42 48.61 17.36
N MET A 360 14.83 47.61 16.69
CA MET A 360 15.51 46.85 15.63
C MET A 360 15.15 47.44 14.27
N GLU A 361 16.17 47.85 13.52
CA GLU A 361 16.10 48.18 12.09
C GLU A 361 16.11 46.90 11.26
N LEU A 362 15.23 46.81 10.26
CA LEU A 362 15.26 45.79 9.21
C LEU A 362 15.92 46.40 7.95
N PRO A 363 16.82 45.69 7.26
CA PRO A 363 17.24 46.05 5.93
C PRO A 363 16.09 45.71 4.95
N ASP A 364 15.93 46.55 3.93
CA ASP A 364 15.00 46.37 2.80
C ASP A 364 13.60 47.02 2.95
N GLY A 365 13.60 48.29 3.34
CA GLY A 365 13.12 49.37 2.45
C GLY A 365 11.64 49.48 2.04
N GLU A 366 10.72 48.59 2.42
CA GLU A 366 9.30 48.67 2.00
C GLU A 366 8.34 48.61 3.20
N SER A 367 7.46 49.61 3.31
CA SER A 367 6.54 49.82 4.44
C SER A 367 5.14 49.26 4.19
N MET A 368 4.60 48.47 5.12
CA MET A 368 3.18 48.10 5.14
C MET A 368 2.33 49.09 5.98
N PRO A 369 1.22 49.64 5.44
CA PRO A 369 0.30 50.45 6.22
C PRO A 369 -0.65 49.58 7.05
N ARG A 370 -0.88 49.98 8.31
CA ARG A 370 -1.90 49.41 9.20
C ARG A 370 -3.31 49.80 8.73
N PRO A 371 -4.29 48.89 8.66
CA PRO A 371 -5.69 49.26 8.65
C PRO A 371 -6.18 49.49 10.08
N GLY A 372 -6.59 50.73 10.37
CA GLY A 372 -7.38 51.08 11.54
C GLY A 372 -8.80 50.52 11.44
N GLY A 373 -9.40 50.26 12.59
CA GLY A 373 -10.75 49.71 12.68
C GLY A 373 -11.84 50.72 12.37
N GLU A 374 -12.92 50.24 11.76
CA GLU A 374 -14.27 50.79 11.90
C GLU A 374 -15.28 49.63 11.96
N ASP A 375 -16.04 49.66 13.06
CA ASP A 375 -17.36 49.13 13.38
C ASP A 375 -18.15 48.37 12.28
N MET A 376 -18.42 47.07 12.50
CA MET A 376 -19.33 46.25 11.69
C MET A 376 -20.59 45.92 12.51
N THR A 377 -21.66 46.67 12.28
CA THR A 377 -23.02 46.32 12.72
C THR A 377 -23.72 45.46 11.67
N PHE A 378 -24.24 44.30 12.07
CA PHE A 378 -25.09 43.44 11.24
C PHE A 378 -26.57 43.85 11.31
N PRO A 379 -27.32 43.82 10.19
CA PRO A 379 -28.77 43.72 10.21
C PRO A 379 -29.25 42.31 9.82
N GLU A 380 -30.27 41.87 10.57
CA GLU A 380 -31.01 40.61 10.41
C GLU A 380 -31.85 40.56 9.12
N GLY A 381 -31.94 39.35 8.56
CA GLY A 381 -33.19 38.72 8.13
C GLY A 381 -33.86 39.21 6.84
N GLU A 382 -33.92 38.33 5.83
CA GLU A 382 -35.18 38.06 5.12
C GLU A 382 -35.15 36.69 4.42
N ASN A 383 -36.04 35.82 4.89
CA ASN A 383 -36.48 34.57 4.28
C ASN A 383 -37.26 34.87 2.98
N ARG A 384 -36.90 34.25 1.85
CA ARG A 384 -37.81 34.13 0.69
C ARG A 384 -37.48 32.91 -0.21
N SER A 385 -38.19 31.82 0.07
CA SER A 385 -38.94 30.95 -0.87
C SER A 385 -38.32 30.49 -2.20
N LEU A 386 -38.17 29.17 -2.32
CA LEU A 386 -38.12 28.39 -3.57
C LEU A 386 -39.45 28.44 -4.34
N PRO A 387 -39.45 28.26 -5.67
CA PRO A 387 -40.61 27.74 -6.39
C PRO A 387 -40.36 26.37 -7.05
N ASP A 388 -41.39 25.52 -6.94
CA ASP A 388 -41.57 24.20 -7.56
C ASP A 388 -41.96 24.28 -9.06
N GLU A 389 -41.49 23.25 -9.78
CA GLU A 389 -42.12 22.41 -10.82
C GLU A 389 -42.66 22.90 -12.19
N GLN A 390 -42.34 22.04 -13.17
CA GLN A 390 -43.03 21.66 -14.42
C GLN A 390 -42.79 22.47 -15.71
N ASP A 391 -42.04 21.88 -16.66
CA ASP A 391 -42.63 21.44 -17.94
C ASP A 391 -41.78 20.36 -18.64
N THR A 392 -42.46 19.41 -19.28
CA THR A 392 -41.94 18.22 -19.97
C THR A 392 -41.89 18.44 -21.49
N ALA A 393 -40.82 18.00 -22.18
CA ALA A 393 -40.86 17.12 -23.37
C ALA A 393 -39.58 17.16 -24.25
N SER A 394 -39.00 15.96 -24.42
CA SER A 394 -38.35 15.37 -25.62
C SER A 394 -37.23 16.14 -26.35
N TYR A 395 -36.01 15.56 -26.41
CA TYR A 395 -35.41 14.91 -27.59
C TYR A 395 -34.13 14.15 -27.19
N GLU A 396 -33.84 13.09 -27.93
CA GLU A 396 -32.86 12.01 -27.70
C GLU A 396 -31.38 12.39 -27.83
N ASN A 397 -30.55 11.59 -27.14
CA ASN A 397 -29.14 11.22 -27.41
C ASN A 397 -28.09 12.32 -27.53
N GLY A 398 -27.39 12.55 -26.42
CA GLY A 398 -26.02 13.01 -26.38
C GLY A 398 -25.37 12.44 -25.12
N GLU A 399 -24.56 11.40 -25.28
CA GLU A 399 -23.62 10.96 -24.25
C GLU A 399 -22.75 12.17 -23.89
N THR A 400 -22.84 12.58 -22.64
CA THR A 400 -22.04 13.66 -22.07
C THR A 400 -20.90 12.99 -21.32
N GLU A 401 -19.75 12.95 -21.98
CA GLU A 401 -18.46 12.66 -21.34
C GLU A 401 -18.27 13.62 -20.16
N PRO A 402 -17.83 13.16 -18.97
CA PRO A 402 -17.44 14.06 -17.91
C PRO A 402 -16.13 14.77 -18.29
N ALA A 403 -15.98 15.97 -17.71
CA ALA A 403 -14.98 16.96 -18.05
C ALA A 403 -13.54 16.53 -17.77
N ALA A 404 -12.65 17.20 -18.49
CA ALA A 404 -11.19 17.14 -18.47
C ALA A 404 -10.55 16.97 -17.09
N ASP A 405 -9.63 16.01 -17.04
CA ASP A 405 -8.62 15.78 -16.01
C ASP A 405 -7.50 16.84 -16.19
N GLN A 406 -7.76 18.05 -15.69
CA GLN A 406 -6.73 19.06 -15.44
C GLN A 406 -6.72 19.47 -13.98
N SER A 407 -5.69 19.02 -13.28
CA SER A 407 -4.99 19.89 -12.34
C SER A 407 -3.51 19.83 -12.66
N ALA A 408 -3.01 20.89 -13.30
CA ALA A 408 -1.64 21.29 -13.06
C ALA A 408 -1.59 21.77 -11.61
N ASP A 409 -1.38 20.83 -10.68
CA ASP A 409 -1.12 21.18 -9.30
C ASP A 409 0.38 21.36 -9.10
N ALA A 410 0.72 22.47 -8.48
CA ALA A 410 2.02 22.70 -7.87
C ALA A 410 1.72 22.85 -6.39
N ALA A 411 1.48 21.72 -5.74
CA ALA A 411 1.27 21.57 -4.31
C ALA A 411 1.89 20.21 -3.89
N ALA A 412 1.98 19.94 -2.60
CA ALA A 412 2.65 18.76 -2.03
C ALA A 412 2.25 17.46 -2.76
N ALA A 413 3.15 16.47 -2.79
CA ALA A 413 2.78 15.11 -3.20
C ALA A 413 1.64 14.65 -2.27
N ASP A 414 0.41 14.63 -2.78
CA ASP A 414 -0.78 14.22 -2.02
C ASP A 414 -0.72 12.71 -1.69
N SER A 415 0.12 11.96 -2.39
CA SER A 415 0.45 10.55 -2.17
C SER A 415 1.88 10.32 -2.65
N ALA A 416 2.73 9.72 -1.83
CA ALA A 416 4.13 9.44 -2.20
C ALA A 416 4.53 7.99 -1.86
N LYS A 417 3.61 7.07 -2.13
CA LYS A 417 3.64 5.69 -1.70
C LYS A 417 4.42 4.82 -2.66
N GLY A 418 5.02 3.74 -2.18
CA GLY A 418 5.74 2.81 -3.05
C GLY A 418 4.80 2.10 -4.02
N LEU A 419 3.87 1.31 -3.49
CA LEU A 419 2.79 0.66 -4.23
C LEU A 419 1.45 0.97 -3.54
N LYS A 420 0.47 1.45 -4.33
CA LYS A 420 -0.85 1.83 -3.84
C LYS A 420 -1.97 1.17 -4.66
N ALA A 421 -3.01 0.71 -3.95
CA ALA A 421 -4.21 0.14 -4.55
C ALA A 421 -5.50 0.58 -3.83
N GLY A 422 -6.48 1.07 -4.58
CA GLY A 422 -7.74 1.56 -4.01
C GLY A 422 -8.67 0.50 -3.40
N SER A 423 -8.51 -0.79 -3.71
CA SER A 423 -9.35 -1.84 -3.12
C SER A 423 -8.58 -3.04 -2.58
N ARG A 424 -7.50 -3.47 -3.25
CA ARG A 424 -6.71 -4.63 -2.84
C ARG A 424 -5.31 -4.61 -3.43
N LEU A 425 -4.32 -4.86 -2.59
CA LEU A 425 -2.93 -5.05 -2.99
C LEU A 425 -2.50 -6.48 -2.67
N GLU A 426 -2.06 -7.23 -3.69
CA GLU A 426 -1.61 -8.61 -3.54
C GLU A 426 -0.17 -8.77 -3.99
N ILE A 427 0.66 -9.36 -3.12
CA ILE A 427 2.08 -9.61 -3.36
C ILE A 427 2.37 -11.10 -3.14
N SER A 428 2.76 -11.80 -4.20
CA SER A 428 3.06 -13.23 -4.15
C SER A 428 4.54 -13.57 -4.29
N GLY A 429 5.35 -12.62 -4.74
CA GLY A 429 6.79 -12.78 -4.93
C GLY A 429 7.51 -11.47 -5.24
N GLY A 430 8.75 -11.54 -5.72
CA GLY A 430 9.56 -10.38 -6.10
C GLY A 430 10.60 -9.95 -5.06
N THR A 431 11.42 -8.97 -5.42
CA THR A 431 12.41 -8.33 -4.53
C THR A 431 12.22 -6.83 -4.54
N TYR A 432 11.98 -6.24 -3.37
CA TYR A 432 11.62 -4.83 -3.21
C TYR A 432 12.67 -4.11 -2.39
N THR A 433 13.17 -2.99 -2.91
CA THR A 433 13.91 -1.97 -2.19
C THR A 433 13.15 -0.65 -2.37
N ILE A 434 12.48 -0.20 -1.32
CA ILE A 434 11.59 0.97 -1.36
C ILE A 434 12.10 2.01 -0.37
N ASP A 435 12.22 3.25 -0.86
CA ASP A 435 12.53 4.47 -0.12
C ASP A 435 11.42 5.50 -0.42
N SER A 436 10.39 5.58 0.41
CA SER A 436 9.19 6.41 0.17
C SER A 436 8.99 7.46 1.26
N ALA A 437 8.51 8.65 0.90
CA ALA A 437 8.16 9.66 1.90
C ALA A 437 6.88 9.30 2.68
N ASP A 438 6.00 8.56 2.02
CA ASP A 438 4.75 8.02 2.55
C ASP A 438 4.86 6.48 2.58
N ASP A 439 3.78 5.74 2.79
CA ASP A 439 3.79 4.29 2.94
C ASP A 439 4.55 3.55 1.84
N ALA A 440 5.30 2.51 2.20
CA ALA A 440 5.94 1.70 1.17
C ALA A 440 4.93 0.82 0.43
N PHE A 441 3.92 0.30 1.13
CA PHE A 441 2.81 -0.48 0.58
C PHE A 441 1.51 -0.04 1.22
N HIS A 442 0.54 0.35 0.42
CA HIS A 442 -0.73 0.88 0.89
C HIS A 442 -1.92 0.29 0.13
N SER A 443 -2.98 -0.05 0.85
CA SER A 443 -4.27 -0.30 0.23
C SER A 443 -5.43 0.30 1.02
N ASN A 444 -6.37 0.95 0.33
CA ASN A 444 -7.62 1.40 0.95
C ASN A 444 -8.61 0.24 1.22
N GLY A 445 -8.11 -1.00 1.21
CA GLY A 445 -8.84 -2.22 1.46
C GLY A 445 -7.89 -3.27 2.02
N ASP A 446 -7.74 -4.40 1.35
CA ASP A 446 -6.90 -5.51 1.86
C ASP A 446 -5.47 -5.48 1.29
N LEU A 447 -4.47 -5.71 2.15
CA LEU A 447 -3.07 -5.95 1.75
C LEU A 447 -2.66 -7.39 2.07
N MET A 448 -2.38 -8.18 1.02
CA MET A 448 -2.05 -9.60 1.12
C MET A 448 -0.60 -9.87 0.69
N VAL A 449 0.26 -10.28 1.63
CA VAL A 449 1.65 -10.65 1.37
C VAL A 449 1.84 -12.15 1.60
N SER A 450 2.18 -12.88 0.53
CA SER A 450 2.39 -14.33 0.58
C SER A 450 3.82 -14.78 0.25
N GLY A 451 4.64 -13.87 -0.26
CA GLY A 451 6.03 -14.12 -0.60
C GLY A 451 6.77 -12.84 -0.97
N GLY A 452 8.06 -12.98 -1.31
CA GLY A 452 8.94 -11.88 -1.69
C GLY A 452 10.06 -11.60 -0.68
N THR A 453 10.92 -10.65 -1.02
CA THR A 453 11.98 -10.14 -0.13
C THR A 453 11.95 -8.62 -0.16
N PHE A 454 11.89 -7.99 1.01
CA PHE A 454 11.62 -6.57 1.15
C PHE A 454 12.69 -5.90 2.00
N VAL A 455 13.19 -4.77 1.52
CA VAL A 455 14.00 -3.81 2.28
C VAL A 455 13.30 -2.46 2.15
N ILE A 456 12.73 -1.99 3.25
CA ILE A 456 11.84 -0.84 3.28
C ILE A 456 12.45 0.24 4.18
N ALA A 457 12.47 1.47 3.68
CA ALA A 457 12.59 2.69 4.47
C ALA A 457 11.44 3.60 4.04
N THR A 458 10.63 4.04 4.99
CA THR A 458 9.45 4.86 4.72
C THR A 458 9.36 5.99 5.75
N GLY A 459 8.79 7.11 5.33
CA GLY A 459 8.50 8.23 6.20
C GLY A 459 7.20 8.07 6.99
N ASP A 460 6.33 7.17 6.54
CA ASP A 460 5.09 6.77 7.21
C ASP A 460 5.11 5.26 7.45
N ASP A 461 4.15 4.47 6.94
CA ASP A 461 4.06 3.07 7.34
C ASP A 461 4.83 2.12 6.45
N GLY A 462 5.32 1.03 7.06
CA GLY A 462 5.96 -0.04 6.32
C GLY A 462 4.96 -0.74 5.40
N MET A 463 3.82 -1.15 5.95
CA MET A 463 2.72 -1.79 5.22
C MET A 463 1.40 -1.38 5.87
N HIS A 464 0.55 -0.69 5.11
CA HIS A 464 -0.73 -0.16 5.56
C HIS A 464 -1.91 -0.76 4.79
N ALA A 465 -2.99 -1.06 5.48
CA ALA A 465 -4.26 -1.46 4.91
C ALA A 465 -5.45 -0.91 5.71
N ASP A 466 -6.35 -0.16 5.08
CA ASP A 466 -7.59 0.27 5.75
C ASP A 466 -8.44 -0.94 6.23
N GLY A 467 -8.30 -2.08 5.55
CA GLY A 467 -8.92 -3.36 5.85
C GLY A 467 -7.98 -4.35 6.55
N THR A 468 -7.80 -5.53 5.96
CA THR A 468 -6.90 -6.55 6.55
C THR A 468 -5.52 -6.50 5.92
N LEU A 469 -4.50 -6.36 6.75
CA LEU A 469 -3.11 -6.68 6.42
C LEU A 469 -2.82 -8.14 6.79
N MET A 470 -2.53 -8.99 5.81
CA MET A 470 -2.18 -10.39 6.03
C MET A 470 -0.79 -10.72 5.48
N VAL A 471 0.10 -11.15 6.37
CA VAL A 471 1.42 -11.70 6.02
C VAL A 471 1.42 -13.21 6.25
N SER A 472 1.55 -13.97 5.17
CA SER A 472 1.63 -15.45 5.17
C SER A 472 2.99 -15.98 4.74
N GLY A 473 3.87 -15.12 4.23
CA GLY A 473 5.22 -15.49 3.81
C GLY A 473 6.04 -14.26 3.40
N GLY A 474 7.31 -14.48 3.07
CA GLY A 474 8.26 -13.43 2.68
C GLY A 474 9.34 -13.14 3.74
N GLY A 475 10.42 -12.50 3.32
CA GLY A 475 11.43 -11.92 4.22
C GLY A 475 11.30 -10.41 4.21
N ILE A 476 10.76 -9.82 5.27
CA ILE A 476 10.39 -8.41 5.36
C ILE A 476 11.33 -7.70 6.32
N MET A 477 12.12 -6.75 5.81
CA MET A 477 13.00 -5.90 6.61
C MET A 477 12.55 -4.45 6.47
N ILE A 478 11.89 -3.92 7.50
CA ILE A 478 11.52 -2.51 7.59
C ILE A 478 12.54 -1.81 8.48
N THR A 479 13.39 -1.01 7.86
CA THR A 479 14.56 -0.40 8.53
C THR A 479 14.22 0.90 9.25
N GLU A 480 13.17 1.59 8.81
CA GLU A 480 12.65 2.85 9.35
C GLU A 480 11.21 3.03 8.87
N CYS A 481 10.32 3.42 9.77
CA CYS A 481 8.90 3.72 9.54
C CYS A 481 8.31 4.51 10.74
N TYR A 482 7.14 5.10 10.54
CA TYR A 482 6.28 5.56 11.63
C TYR A 482 5.68 4.36 12.33
N GLU A 483 4.78 3.62 11.66
CA GLU A 483 4.31 2.31 12.09
C GLU A 483 4.83 1.18 11.19
N GLY A 484 5.05 -0.01 11.77
CA GLY A 484 5.59 -1.14 11.03
C GLY A 484 4.57 -1.82 10.12
N LEU A 485 3.57 -2.43 10.76
CA LEU A 485 2.47 -3.14 10.11
C LEU A 485 1.14 -2.58 10.65
N GLU A 486 0.35 -1.96 9.78
CA GLU A 486 -0.93 -1.34 10.16
C GLU A 486 -2.10 -1.94 9.36
N GLY A 487 -3.22 -2.13 10.06
CA GLY A 487 -4.53 -2.16 9.43
C GLY A 487 -5.65 -2.49 10.42
N ALA A 488 -6.91 -2.46 9.99
CA ALA A 488 -8.03 -2.84 10.86
C ALA A 488 -7.83 -4.24 11.46
N ASN A 489 -7.25 -5.17 10.69
CA ASN A 489 -6.74 -6.42 11.23
C ASN A 489 -5.33 -6.68 10.71
N VAL A 490 -4.44 -7.12 11.59
CA VAL A 490 -3.09 -7.56 11.22
C VAL A 490 -2.93 -9.05 11.50
N ILE A 491 -2.75 -9.84 10.44
CA ILE A 491 -2.67 -11.30 10.52
C ILE A 491 -1.30 -11.77 10.06
N VAL A 492 -0.50 -12.31 10.99
CA VAL A 492 0.79 -12.93 10.72
C VAL A 492 0.67 -14.44 10.84
N SER A 493 0.62 -15.12 9.69
CA SER A 493 0.57 -16.58 9.59
C SER A 493 1.88 -17.22 9.11
N GLY A 494 2.81 -16.39 8.65
CA GLY A 494 4.13 -16.81 8.19
C GLY A 494 5.05 -15.61 7.93
N GLY A 495 6.21 -15.87 7.33
CA GLY A 495 7.22 -14.85 7.05
C GLY A 495 8.33 -14.74 8.10
N ASP A 496 9.41 -14.05 7.74
CA ASP A 496 10.49 -13.61 8.63
C ASP A 496 10.51 -12.08 8.57
N ILE A 497 9.99 -11.46 9.62
CA ILE A 497 9.70 -10.02 9.69
C ILE A 497 10.61 -9.40 10.75
N GLU A 498 11.36 -8.37 10.36
CA GLU A 498 12.16 -7.54 11.24
C GLU A 498 11.84 -6.07 10.93
N LEU A 499 11.34 -5.35 11.93
CA LEU A 499 10.90 -3.96 11.76
C LEU A 499 11.44 -3.04 12.86
N THR A 500 11.74 -1.80 12.48
CA THR A 500 12.05 -0.70 13.37
C THR A 500 11.10 0.46 13.11
N ALA A 501 10.22 0.71 14.08
CA ALA A 501 9.19 1.73 14.04
C ALA A 501 9.52 2.85 15.03
N SER A 502 9.21 4.09 14.64
CA SER A 502 9.35 5.26 15.51
C SER A 502 8.17 5.45 16.44
N ASP A 503 6.99 4.94 16.05
CA ASP A 503 5.82 4.75 16.90
C ASP A 503 5.57 3.24 17.05
N ASP A 504 4.42 2.74 16.60
CA ASP A 504 3.97 1.39 16.89
C ASP A 504 4.59 0.35 15.95
N GLY A 505 4.97 -0.80 16.53
CA GLY A 505 5.55 -1.88 15.76
C GLY A 505 4.52 -2.57 14.87
N VAL A 506 3.40 -2.96 15.48
CA VAL A 506 2.23 -3.51 14.81
C VAL A 506 1.01 -2.86 15.41
N ASN A 507 0.19 -2.23 14.57
CA ASN A 507 -1.00 -1.51 14.98
C ASN A 507 -2.23 -2.14 14.32
N ALA A 508 -3.17 -2.60 15.15
CA ALA A 508 -4.50 -3.00 14.69
C ALA A 508 -5.55 -2.03 15.21
N ALA A 509 -5.82 -1.01 14.40
CA ALA A 509 -6.73 0.08 14.70
C ALA A 509 -7.60 0.42 13.48
N GLY A 510 -8.68 1.15 13.73
CA GLY A 510 -9.49 1.73 12.67
C GLY A 510 -8.89 3.03 12.17
N GLY A 511 -8.86 3.22 10.86
CA GLY A 511 -8.47 4.47 10.25
C GLY A 511 -8.41 4.33 8.74
N ASN A 512 -8.79 5.40 8.05
CA ASN A 512 -8.32 5.68 6.70
C ASN A 512 -7.01 6.46 6.93
N ASP A 513 -5.92 6.08 6.28
CA ASP A 513 -4.68 6.84 6.33
C ASP A 513 -4.97 8.34 6.10
N SER A 514 -4.66 9.15 7.11
CA SER A 514 -4.92 10.59 7.11
C SER A 514 -3.76 11.40 6.53
N SER A 515 -2.67 10.75 6.11
CA SER A 515 -1.47 11.38 5.57
C SER A 515 -1.71 11.99 4.17
N GLY A 516 -2.70 11.48 3.41
CA GLY A 516 -2.93 11.85 2.02
C GLY A 516 -4.01 12.90 1.70
N THR A 517 -4.70 13.51 2.69
CA THR A 517 -5.73 14.54 2.37
C THR A 517 -5.68 15.79 3.24
N SER A 518 -5.01 16.83 2.75
CA SER A 518 -5.16 18.21 3.27
C SER A 518 -6.55 18.83 2.98
N ALA A 519 -7.44 18.12 2.29
CA ALA A 519 -8.84 18.50 2.18
C ALA A 519 -9.61 17.86 3.33
N GLY A 520 -9.93 18.66 4.37
CA GLY A 520 -10.80 18.30 5.49
C GLY A 520 -12.23 17.93 5.08
N ASN A 521 -12.35 16.85 4.32
CA ASN A 521 -13.59 16.23 3.97
C ASN A 521 -14.01 15.43 5.20
N PHE A 522 -15.00 15.96 5.91
CA PHE A 522 -15.70 15.28 6.99
C PHE A 522 -16.53 14.11 6.44
N GLY A 523 -15.86 13.14 5.80
CA GLY A 523 -16.34 11.78 5.68
C GLY A 523 -16.37 11.23 7.10
N ARG A 524 -17.56 11.21 7.68
CA ARG A 524 -17.74 10.55 8.97
C ARG A 524 -17.57 9.06 8.71
N ASP A 525 -16.51 8.48 9.25
CA ASP A 525 -16.43 7.04 9.36
C ASP A 525 -17.67 6.52 10.09
N SER A 526 -18.27 5.51 9.48
CA SER A 526 -19.17 4.62 10.17
C SER A 526 -18.29 3.79 11.08
N PHE A 527 -18.01 4.30 12.30
CA PHE A 527 -17.31 3.57 13.36
C PHE A 527 -17.75 2.10 13.36
N GLU A 528 -16.91 1.24 12.79
CA GLU A 528 -17.00 -0.18 13.05
C GLU A 528 -16.71 -0.39 14.54
N ASN A 529 -17.21 -1.49 15.08
CA ASN A 529 -17.20 -1.70 16.51
C ASN A 529 -15.77 -2.04 16.97
N GLU A 530 -14.97 -1.04 17.36
CA GLU A 530 -13.58 -1.07 17.85
C GLU A 530 -13.13 -2.40 18.51
N SER A 531 -14.01 -3.05 19.28
CA SER A 531 -13.81 -4.42 19.80
C SER A 531 -13.56 -5.53 18.75
N SER A 532 -13.65 -5.27 17.44
CA SER A 532 -13.43 -6.25 16.37
C SER A 532 -12.03 -6.22 15.77
N TYR A 533 -11.21 -5.21 16.07
CA TYR A 533 -9.83 -5.17 15.58
C TYR A 533 -9.00 -6.32 16.18
N LEU A 534 -8.09 -6.86 15.39
CA LEU A 534 -7.37 -8.07 15.74
C LEU A 534 -5.94 -8.06 15.23
N ILE A 535 -4.99 -8.26 16.15
CA ILE A 535 -3.68 -8.83 15.79
C ILE A 535 -3.75 -10.35 15.98
N SER A 536 -3.50 -11.12 14.93
CA SER A 536 -3.47 -12.59 14.99
C SER A 536 -2.11 -13.14 14.56
N VAL A 537 -1.44 -13.89 15.44
CA VAL A 537 -0.17 -14.56 15.14
C VAL A 537 -0.35 -16.09 15.21
N THR A 538 -0.24 -16.73 14.05
CA THR A 538 -0.41 -18.19 13.91
C THR A 538 0.86 -18.89 13.41
N GLY A 539 1.84 -18.14 12.91
CA GLY A 539 3.10 -18.64 12.38
C GLY A 539 4.10 -17.53 12.08
N GLY A 540 5.24 -17.89 11.50
CA GLY A 540 6.30 -16.94 11.15
C GLY A 540 7.17 -16.50 12.33
N VAL A 541 8.09 -15.58 12.04
CA VAL A 541 8.94 -14.88 13.02
C VAL A 541 8.69 -13.38 12.87
N LEU A 542 8.33 -12.72 13.96
CA LEU A 542 8.10 -11.28 14.04
C LEU A 542 9.05 -10.68 15.09
N LYS A 543 9.96 -9.82 14.64
CA LYS A 543 10.88 -9.05 15.49
C LYS A 543 10.57 -7.57 15.34
N VAL A 544 10.20 -6.95 16.45
CA VAL A 544 9.73 -5.57 16.50
C VAL A 544 10.67 -4.75 17.36
N ASN A 545 11.08 -3.60 16.86
CA ASN A 545 11.74 -2.54 17.63
C ASN A 545 10.92 -1.26 17.54
N ALA A 546 10.06 -1.02 18.53
CA ALA A 546 9.03 0.04 18.48
C ALA A 546 9.33 1.20 19.43
N GLY A 547 9.20 2.42 18.93
CA GLY A 547 9.37 3.66 19.73
C GLY A 547 8.15 3.97 20.60
N GLY A 548 6.96 3.68 20.06
CA GLY A 548 5.67 3.54 20.73
C GLY A 548 5.43 2.09 21.16
N ASP A 549 4.20 1.62 21.01
CA ASP A 549 3.76 0.29 21.43
C ASP A 549 4.33 -0.83 20.54
N GLY A 550 4.73 -1.92 21.18
CA GLY A 550 5.28 -3.07 20.46
C GLY A 550 4.24 -3.76 19.59
N LEU A 551 3.13 -4.14 20.20
CA LEU A 551 1.92 -4.64 19.55
C LEU A 551 0.77 -3.83 20.14
N ASP A 552 0.09 -3.03 19.33
CA ASP A 552 -1.06 -2.24 19.74
C ASP A 552 -2.33 -2.73 19.04
N SER A 553 -3.40 -2.90 19.81
CA SER A 553 -4.71 -3.21 19.24
C SER A 553 -5.83 -2.55 20.02
N ASN A 554 -6.62 -1.73 19.33
CA ASN A 554 -7.90 -1.22 19.82
C ASN A 554 -8.96 -2.33 20.02
N GLY A 555 -8.63 -3.59 19.70
CA GLY A 555 -9.44 -4.77 19.96
C GLY A 555 -8.67 -5.84 20.74
N SER A 556 -8.44 -7.00 20.13
CA SER A 556 -7.80 -8.15 20.77
C SER A 556 -6.52 -8.57 20.07
N ILE A 557 -5.71 -9.32 20.79
CA ILE A 557 -4.54 -10.02 20.26
C ILE A 557 -4.74 -11.52 20.47
N GLU A 558 -4.46 -12.32 19.45
CA GLU A 558 -4.52 -13.78 19.53
C GLU A 558 -3.22 -14.39 19.02
N MET A 559 -2.66 -15.32 19.79
CA MET A 559 -1.47 -16.07 19.40
C MET A 559 -1.69 -17.57 19.54
N SER A 560 -1.56 -18.30 18.45
CA SER A 560 -1.67 -19.77 18.42
C SER A 560 -0.41 -20.46 17.89
N GLY A 561 0.55 -19.70 17.39
CA GLY A 561 1.82 -20.19 16.87
C GLY A 561 2.80 -19.05 16.61
N GLY A 562 3.88 -19.33 15.86
CA GLY A 562 4.90 -18.35 15.51
C GLY A 562 5.86 -18.00 16.65
N GLU A 563 6.81 -17.11 16.35
CA GLU A 563 7.75 -16.52 17.31
C GLU A 563 7.66 -14.99 17.25
N VAL A 564 7.42 -14.35 18.38
CA VAL A 564 7.30 -12.89 18.50
C VAL A 564 8.32 -12.38 19.51
N TYR A 565 9.13 -11.43 19.07
CA TYR A 565 10.16 -10.76 19.86
C TYR A 565 9.96 -9.25 19.77
N VAL A 566 9.82 -8.58 20.91
CA VAL A 566 9.57 -7.13 20.95
C VAL A 566 10.63 -6.45 21.80
N SER A 567 11.43 -5.60 21.16
CA SER A 567 12.21 -4.51 21.76
C SER A 567 11.27 -3.30 21.92
N GLY A 568 10.47 -3.31 22.98
CA GLY A 568 9.46 -2.30 23.24
C GLY A 568 10.03 -0.96 23.73
N PRO A 569 9.16 0.00 24.04
CA PRO A 569 9.54 1.36 24.35
C PRO A 569 10.25 1.47 25.71
N VAL A 570 11.18 2.42 25.80
CA VAL A 570 11.78 2.85 27.07
C VAL A 570 10.89 3.85 27.82
N SER A 571 9.95 4.45 27.09
CA SER A 571 8.89 5.33 27.56
C SER A 571 7.98 4.60 28.56
N ASN A 572 7.47 5.32 29.56
CA ASN A 572 6.43 4.78 30.47
C ASN A 572 5.02 5.18 30.01
N GLY A 573 4.90 5.88 28.88
CA GLY A 573 3.63 6.23 28.23
C GLY A 573 3.06 5.10 27.38
N ASP A 574 3.94 4.17 26.98
CA ASP A 574 3.69 3.10 26.02
C ASP A 574 4.28 1.78 26.58
N GLY A 575 3.94 0.66 25.96
CA GLY A 575 4.26 -0.71 26.39
C GLY A 575 4.82 -1.60 25.27
N ALA A 576 5.32 -2.77 25.65
CA ALA A 576 5.67 -3.80 24.65
C ALA A 576 4.42 -4.50 24.07
N LEU A 577 3.26 -4.12 24.59
CA LEU A 577 1.96 -4.74 24.39
C LEU A 577 0.92 -3.73 24.90
N ASP A 578 0.02 -3.31 24.04
CA ASP A 578 -1.20 -2.62 24.40
C ASP A 578 -2.38 -3.26 23.68
N TYR A 579 -3.49 -3.42 24.41
CA TYR A 579 -4.73 -3.91 23.84
C TYR A 579 -5.92 -3.51 24.70
N ASP A 580 -7.05 -3.27 24.05
CA ASP A 580 -8.27 -2.80 24.71
C ASP A 580 -9.16 -3.92 25.26
N SER A 581 -9.17 -5.09 24.60
CA SER A 581 -10.05 -6.21 24.94
C SER A 581 -9.32 -7.38 25.60
N SER A 582 -8.61 -8.21 24.84
CA SER A 582 -7.94 -9.39 25.38
C SER A 582 -6.71 -9.79 24.60
N PHE A 583 -5.71 -10.35 25.28
CA PHE A 583 -4.64 -11.11 24.63
C PHE A 583 -4.69 -12.58 25.07
N LEU A 584 -5.00 -13.48 24.14
CA LEU A 584 -5.06 -14.93 24.39
C LEU A 584 -3.93 -15.68 23.68
N ILE A 585 -3.20 -16.49 24.44
CA ILE A 585 -2.12 -17.33 23.94
C ILE A 585 -2.47 -18.81 24.10
N SER A 586 -2.41 -19.53 22.98
CA SER A 586 -2.65 -20.98 22.90
C SER A 586 -1.47 -21.79 22.36
N GLY A 587 -0.46 -21.14 21.78
CA GLY A 587 0.76 -21.77 21.28
C GLY A 587 1.79 -20.73 20.83
N GLY A 588 2.97 -21.21 20.42
CA GLY A 588 4.07 -20.37 19.93
C GLY A 588 5.04 -19.88 21.03
N ARG A 589 5.89 -18.91 20.66
CA ARG A 589 6.89 -18.30 21.54
C ARG A 589 6.76 -16.78 21.54
N LEU A 590 6.56 -16.20 22.71
CA LEU A 590 6.47 -14.76 22.93
C LEU A 590 7.59 -14.31 23.88
N VAL A 591 8.38 -13.33 23.45
CA VAL A 591 9.38 -12.65 24.30
C VAL A 591 9.25 -11.13 24.16
N LEU A 592 8.76 -10.46 25.19
CA LEU A 592 8.49 -9.01 25.16
C LEU A 592 9.37 -8.29 26.17
N ALA A 593 10.24 -7.39 25.73
CA ALA A 593 11.03 -6.53 26.60
C ALA A 593 10.51 -5.08 26.51
N GLY A 594 10.48 -4.36 27.62
CA GLY A 594 10.02 -2.97 27.60
C GLY A 594 10.08 -2.28 28.95
N SER A 595 9.40 -1.14 29.06
CA SER A 595 9.22 -0.41 30.32
C SER A 595 8.30 -1.14 31.30
N THR A 596 8.05 -0.52 32.46
CA THR A 596 7.08 -1.00 33.46
C THR A 596 5.89 -0.07 33.64
N GLY A 597 5.84 1.05 32.91
CA GLY A 597 4.85 2.11 33.08
C GLY A 597 3.44 1.68 32.66
N MET A 598 3.33 1.24 31.41
CA MET A 598 2.11 0.71 30.78
C MET A 598 2.20 -0.80 30.57
N LEU A 599 2.83 -1.51 31.52
CA LEU A 599 3.05 -2.95 31.38
C LEU A 599 1.71 -3.71 31.39
N GLN A 600 1.25 -4.10 30.20
CA GLN A 600 0.22 -5.10 30.00
C GLN A 600 0.82 -6.51 29.96
N THR A 601 -0.01 -7.54 30.20
CA THR A 601 0.40 -8.95 30.18
C THR A 601 -0.67 -9.77 29.48
N PRO A 602 -0.33 -10.93 28.86
CA PRO A 602 -1.33 -11.86 28.35
C PRO A 602 -2.43 -12.19 29.37
N GLY A 603 -3.64 -12.43 28.89
CA GLY A 603 -4.79 -12.73 29.72
C GLY A 603 -4.66 -14.07 30.45
N ALA A 604 -5.19 -14.15 31.68
CA ALA A 604 -5.15 -15.37 32.50
C ALA A 604 -5.95 -16.56 31.92
N GLU A 605 -6.83 -16.29 30.95
CA GLU A 605 -7.60 -17.28 30.19
C GLU A 605 -6.76 -17.96 29.09
N SER A 606 -5.52 -17.50 28.86
CA SER A 606 -4.57 -18.16 27.97
C SER A 606 -4.29 -19.59 28.43
N SER A 607 -4.22 -20.54 27.49
CA SER A 607 -3.84 -21.93 27.82
C SER A 607 -2.32 -22.11 27.94
N GLN A 608 -1.54 -21.15 27.47
CA GLN A 608 -0.08 -21.11 27.62
C GLN A 608 0.33 -20.19 28.77
N ASN A 609 1.23 -20.67 29.63
CA ASN A 609 1.68 -19.90 30.79
C ASN A 609 2.71 -18.83 30.41
N THR A 610 2.67 -17.70 31.13
CA THR A 610 3.58 -16.57 30.94
C THR A 610 4.30 -16.23 32.23
N ILE A 611 5.63 -16.05 32.15
CA ILE A 611 6.45 -15.49 33.23
C ILE A 611 6.75 -14.04 32.89
N VAL A 612 6.43 -13.14 33.82
CA VAL A 612 6.74 -11.72 33.71
C VAL A 612 7.79 -11.38 34.76
N VAL A 613 8.89 -10.78 34.34
CA VAL A 613 10.00 -10.37 35.19
C VAL A 613 10.04 -8.85 35.21
N ILE A 614 10.04 -8.28 36.41
CA ILE A 614 10.29 -6.85 36.63
C ILE A 614 11.67 -6.72 37.26
N TYR A 615 12.60 -6.08 36.57
CA TYR A 615 13.95 -5.90 37.08
C TYR A 615 13.98 -4.79 38.13
N SER A 616 14.79 -4.99 39.17
CA SER A 616 15.01 -3.96 40.21
C SER A 616 15.82 -2.77 39.68
N GLU A 617 16.62 -3.01 38.64
CA GLU A 617 17.39 -2.01 37.89
C GLU A 617 17.19 -2.25 36.38
N THR A 618 17.06 -1.18 35.60
CA THR A 618 16.98 -1.26 34.13
C THR A 618 18.17 -2.02 33.56
N GLN A 619 17.90 -2.98 32.68
CA GLN A 619 18.90 -3.71 31.92
C GLN A 619 19.25 -2.91 30.67
N ALA A 620 20.53 -2.86 30.32
CA ALA A 620 20.98 -2.13 29.13
C ALA A 620 20.62 -2.88 27.84
N ALA A 621 20.38 -2.14 26.75
CA ALA A 621 20.25 -2.68 25.40
C ALA A 621 21.37 -3.68 25.06
N GLY A 622 21.02 -4.76 24.37
CA GLY A 622 21.89 -5.88 24.05
C GLY A 622 22.23 -6.79 25.23
N THR A 623 21.72 -6.52 26.43
CA THR A 623 21.86 -7.46 27.55
C THR A 623 20.90 -8.63 27.32
N ARG A 624 21.45 -9.81 27.05
CA ARG A 624 20.67 -11.04 26.88
C ARG A 624 19.80 -11.35 28.09
N ALA A 625 18.52 -11.60 27.86
CA ALA A 625 17.62 -12.18 28.86
C ALA A 625 17.28 -13.61 28.43
N ALA A 626 17.36 -14.57 29.36
CA ALA A 626 17.11 -15.96 29.03
C ALA A 626 16.42 -16.74 30.16
N LEU A 627 15.58 -17.67 29.76
CA LEU A 627 14.86 -18.57 30.64
C LEU A 627 15.25 -20.02 30.31
N THR A 628 15.71 -20.76 31.33
CA THR A 628 16.05 -22.19 31.17
C THR A 628 15.20 -23.09 32.05
N ASN A 629 15.07 -24.35 31.67
CA ASN A 629 14.51 -25.39 32.54
C ASN A 629 15.57 -25.92 33.53
N SER A 630 15.16 -26.86 34.39
CA SER A 630 16.06 -27.51 35.36
C SER A 630 17.15 -28.41 34.75
N ALA A 631 17.02 -28.80 33.49
CA ALA A 631 18.04 -29.52 32.73
C ALA A 631 19.12 -28.58 32.14
N GLY A 632 18.85 -27.27 32.13
CA GLY A 632 19.71 -26.25 31.55
C GLY A 632 19.42 -25.96 30.07
N ASP A 633 18.33 -26.48 29.51
CA ASP A 633 17.90 -26.17 28.15
C ASP A 633 17.29 -24.75 28.13
N ILE A 634 17.67 -23.96 27.11
CA ILE A 634 17.10 -22.63 26.87
C ILE A 634 15.70 -22.80 26.30
N LEU A 635 14.71 -22.24 26.98
CA LEU A 635 13.30 -22.26 26.55
C LEU A 635 13.00 -21.05 25.65
N ALA A 636 13.51 -19.90 26.05
CA ALA A 636 13.44 -18.63 25.32
C ALA A 636 14.65 -17.77 25.71
N GLU A 637 15.14 -16.99 24.76
CA GLU A 637 16.16 -15.97 24.97
C GLU A 637 15.94 -14.81 24.00
N PHE A 638 16.36 -13.62 24.39
CA PHE A 638 16.28 -12.43 23.56
C PHE A 638 17.38 -11.43 23.96
N GLU A 639 17.90 -10.70 22.98
CA GLU A 639 18.81 -9.57 23.18
C GLU A 639 18.08 -8.30 22.71
N PRO A 640 17.33 -7.61 23.59
CA PRO A 640 16.56 -6.43 23.18
C PRO A 640 17.45 -5.31 22.66
N ASP A 641 17.02 -4.62 21.62
CA ASP A 641 17.72 -3.48 21.00
C ASP A 641 17.64 -2.20 21.83
N LYS A 642 16.77 -2.19 22.85
CA LYS A 642 16.50 -1.07 23.75
C LYS A 642 16.77 -1.47 25.21
N ASP A 643 17.03 -0.47 26.03
CA ASP A 643 17.06 -0.65 27.48
C ASP A 643 15.69 -1.16 27.96
N TYR A 644 15.65 -2.07 28.92
CA TYR A 644 14.40 -2.69 29.35
C TYR A 644 14.35 -2.86 30.88
N ALA A 645 13.16 -2.61 31.44
CA ALA A 645 12.89 -2.75 32.86
C ALA A 645 11.99 -3.96 33.16
N SER A 646 11.35 -4.52 32.13
CA SER A 646 10.58 -5.76 32.21
C SER A 646 10.93 -6.71 31.07
N ILE A 647 10.70 -8.00 31.30
CA ILE A 647 10.63 -8.99 30.22
C ILE A 647 9.54 -10.02 30.47
N GLN A 648 8.84 -10.42 29.41
CA GLN A 648 7.80 -11.44 29.44
C GLN A 648 8.26 -12.64 28.61
N PHE A 649 8.08 -13.85 29.13
CA PHE A 649 8.34 -15.11 28.43
C PHE A 649 7.08 -15.96 28.42
N SER A 650 6.61 -16.34 27.24
CA SER A 650 5.56 -17.35 27.05
C SER A 650 6.02 -18.38 26.04
N THR A 651 6.05 -19.64 26.43
CA THR A 651 6.30 -20.76 25.50
C THR A 651 5.51 -21.98 25.96
N GLU A 652 5.18 -22.89 25.06
CA GLU A 652 4.49 -24.15 25.38
C GLU A 652 5.23 -25.00 26.44
N SER A 653 6.53 -24.80 26.60
CA SER A 653 7.37 -25.52 27.56
C SER A 653 7.33 -24.94 28.98
N ILE A 654 6.67 -23.81 29.20
CA ILE A 654 6.47 -23.25 30.55
C ILE A 654 5.26 -23.95 31.16
N THR A 655 5.51 -25.00 31.95
CA THR A 655 4.45 -25.82 32.56
C THR A 655 4.41 -25.74 34.09
N GLU A 656 3.22 -25.91 34.67
CA GLU A 656 3.04 -25.93 36.12
C GLU A 656 3.80 -27.09 36.78
N GLY A 657 4.37 -26.82 37.97
CA GLY A 657 5.11 -27.81 38.75
C GLY A 657 6.59 -27.93 38.37
N GLU A 658 7.05 -27.23 37.34
CA GLU A 658 8.45 -27.10 36.98
C GLU A 658 9.10 -25.86 37.63
N THR A 659 10.44 -25.85 37.65
CA THR A 659 11.25 -24.72 38.10
C THR A 659 12.05 -24.20 36.93
N PHE A 660 11.99 -22.88 36.73
CA PHE A 660 12.67 -22.17 35.66
C PHE A 660 13.80 -21.32 36.24
N THR A 661 14.88 -21.11 35.50
CA THR A 661 15.98 -20.25 35.94
C THR A 661 16.10 -19.04 35.01
N LEU A 662 16.08 -17.85 35.60
CA LEU A 662 16.25 -16.58 34.89
C LEU A 662 17.73 -16.19 34.83
N TYR A 663 18.17 -15.73 33.67
CA TYR A 663 19.50 -15.17 33.44
C TYR A 663 19.41 -13.76 32.86
N SER A 664 20.36 -12.90 33.26
CA SER A 664 20.72 -11.66 32.58
C SER A 664 22.19 -11.72 32.19
N GLY A 665 22.47 -11.58 30.89
CA GLY A 665 23.71 -12.01 30.26
C GLY A 665 23.98 -13.50 30.55
N ASP A 666 25.17 -13.77 31.08
CA ASP A 666 25.58 -15.10 31.57
C ASP A 666 25.32 -15.30 33.08
N THR A 667 24.72 -14.31 33.74
CA THR A 667 24.53 -14.33 35.20
C THR A 667 23.18 -14.91 35.57
N LYS A 668 23.18 -16.00 36.33
CA LYS A 668 21.97 -16.52 36.97
C LYS A 668 21.44 -15.50 37.99
N LEU A 669 20.18 -15.11 37.85
CA LEU A 669 19.51 -14.20 38.78
C LEU A 669 18.74 -14.97 39.85
N CYS A 670 17.74 -15.75 39.45
CA CYS A 670 16.86 -16.46 40.38
C CYS A 670 16.28 -17.75 39.76
N ASP A 671 15.67 -18.56 40.62
CA ASP A 671 14.81 -19.66 40.20
C ASP A 671 13.34 -19.26 40.42
N ILE A 672 12.48 -19.54 39.45
CA ILE A 672 11.08 -19.14 39.39
C ILE A 672 10.21 -20.39 39.45
N THR A 673 9.15 -20.33 40.25
CA THR A 673 8.08 -21.33 40.28
C THR A 673 6.77 -20.64 39.93
N LEU A 674 5.97 -21.25 39.07
CA LEU A 674 4.69 -20.68 38.66
C LEU A 674 3.68 -20.63 39.82
N ASN A 675 2.85 -19.59 39.87
CA ASN A 675 1.76 -19.45 40.83
C ASN A 675 0.38 -19.22 40.17
N GLY A 676 0.30 -19.35 38.85
CA GLY A 676 -0.88 -19.23 38.01
C GLY A 676 -0.48 -19.10 36.54
N SER A 677 -1.46 -18.94 35.65
CA SER A 677 -1.23 -18.80 34.20
C SER A 677 -0.29 -17.65 33.86
N VAL A 678 -0.35 -16.56 34.63
CA VAL A 678 0.61 -15.45 34.57
C VAL A 678 1.32 -15.37 35.91
N THR A 679 2.63 -15.56 35.91
CA THR A 679 3.47 -15.48 37.10
C THR A 679 4.39 -14.27 37.00
N THR A 680 4.12 -13.24 37.80
CA THR A 680 4.97 -12.03 37.87
C THR A 680 5.94 -12.11 39.05
N VAL A 681 7.22 -11.90 38.78
CA VAL A 681 8.31 -11.90 39.77
C VAL A 681 9.25 -10.71 39.59
N ASP A 682 10.00 -10.40 40.63
CA ASP A 682 11.21 -9.57 40.50
C ASP A 682 12.44 -10.42 40.13
N ASP A 683 13.56 -9.75 39.85
CA ASP A 683 14.86 -10.36 39.57
C ASP A 683 15.48 -11.14 40.75
N SER A 684 14.87 -11.11 41.94
CA SER A 684 15.21 -11.99 43.07
C SER A 684 14.37 -13.28 43.09
N GLY A 685 13.34 -13.37 42.24
CA GLY A 685 12.37 -14.47 42.18
C GLY A 685 11.23 -14.31 43.20
N ALA A 686 11.11 -13.15 43.86
CA ALA A 686 9.98 -12.86 44.73
C ALA A 686 8.76 -12.48 43.89
N TYR A 687 7.58 -12.95 44.28
CA TYR A 687 6.35 -12.57 43.60
C TYR A 687 6.12 -11.07 43.68
N ALA A 688 5.94 -10.46 42.50
CA ALA A 688 5.65 -9.05 42.36
C ALA A 688 4.21 -8.87 41.85
N SER A 689 3.63 -7.71 42.12
CA SER A 689 2.44 -7.27 41.41
C SER A 689 2.90 -6.38 40.25
N ALA A 690 2.51 -6.71 39.02
CA ALA A 690 2.48 -5.70 37.97
C ALA A 690 1.62 -4.54 38.48
N GLY A 691 2.16 -3.33 38.52
CA GLY A 691 1.43 -2.18 39.01
C GLY A 691 0.28 -1.88 38.06
N VAL A 692 -0.91 -2.43 38.30
CA VAL A 692 -2.13 -2.05 37.57
C VAL A 692 -2.48 -0.61 37.95
N MET A 693 -1.92 0.36 37.23
CA MET A 693 -2.18 1.79 37.37
C MET A 693 -2.30 2.47 36.00
N GLY A 694 -3.28 2.04 35.20
CA GLY A 694 -3.74 2.70 33.97
C GLY A 694 -5.03 2.04 33.52
N GLY A 695 -6.08 2.80 33.19
CA GLY A 695 -7.42 2.26 32.90
C GLY A 695 -8.54 2.80 33.81
N MET A 696 -8.56 4.10 34.10
CA MET A 696 -9.77 4.75 34.61
C MET A 696 -10.54 5.37 33.43
N GLY A 697 -11.09 4.51 32.57
CA GLY A 697 -11.77 4.89 31.33
C GLY A 697 -13.06 4.13 31.02
N GLY A 698 -13.67 3.42 31.97
CA GLY A 698 -14.90 2.67 31.69
C GLY A 698 -15.84 2.58 32.89
N ARG A 699 -16.78 3.53 33.03
CA ARG A 699 -17.90 3.37 33.98
C ARG A 699 -18.90 2.35 33.41
N GLY A 700 -18.59 1.07 33.64
CA GLY A 700 -19.54 -0.03 33.51
C GLY A 700 -20.73 0.17 34.45
N ASN A 701 -21.92 0.22 33.85
CA ASN A 701 -23.19 0.40 34.52
C ASN A 701 -23.58 -0.89 35.25
N GLU A 702 -23.08 -1.10 36.47
CA GLU A 702 -23.53 -2.19 37.34
C GLU A 702 -25.01 -2.00 37.73
N LYS A 703 -25.90 -2.66 36.99
CA LYS A 703 -27.27 -2.94 37.44
C LYS A 703 -27.20 -3.82 38.68
N ARG A 704 -27.38 -3.20 39.84
CA ARG A 704 -27.74 -3.87 41.10
C ARG A 704 -28.88 -4.87 40.88
N GLN A 705 -28.58 -6.17 40.83
CA GLN A 705 -29.58 -7.21 41.05
C GLN A 705 -29.90 -7.26 42.54
N SER A 706 -31.08 -6.77 42.92
CA SER A 706 -31.65 -7.00 44.25
C SER A 706 -32.16 -8.44 44.33
N SER A 707 -31.53 -9.24 45.19
CA SER A 707 -32.03 -10.55 45.62
C SER A 707 -33.39 -10.39 46.30
N LYS A 708 -34.46 -10.92 45.69
CA LYS A 708 -35.74 -11.19 46.40
C LYS A 708 -35.74 -12.66 46.82
N SER A 709 -35.68 -12.85 48.14
CA SER A 709 -36.00 -14.07 48.84
C SER A 709 -37.47 -14.46 48.63
N THR A 710 -37.72 -15.67 48.14
CA THR A 710 -39.05 -16.28 48.13
C THR A 710 -39.17 -17.15 49.38
N GLU A 711 -39.96 -16.69 50.36
CA GLU A 711 -40.44 -17.52 51.47
C GLU A 711 -41.57 -18.44 50.98
N GLU A 712 -41.44 -19.73 51.27
CA GLU A 712 -42.54 -20.71 51.27
C GLU A 712 -43.55 -20.37 52.37
N GLN A 713 -44.83 -20.22 52.01
CA GLN A 713 -45.96 -20.62 52.85
C GLN A 713 -47.17 -21.02 51.97
N SER A 714 -47.35 -22.33 51.78
CA SER A 714 -48.57 -23.10 52.12
C SER A 714 -48.57 -24.46 51.43
#